data_AF-A0A7W5FQR3-F1
#
_entry.id   AF-A0A7W5FQR3-F1
#
_cell.length_a   1.000
_cell.length_b   1.000
_cell.length_c   1.000
_cell.angle_alpha   90.00
_cell.angle_beta   90.00
_cell.angle_gamma   90.00
#
_symmetry.space_group_name_H-M   'P 1'
#
loop_
_entity.id
_entity.type
_entity.pdbx_description
1 polymer ?
#
loop_
_entity_poly.entity_id
_entity_poly.type
_entity_poly.pdbx_seq_one_letter_code
_entity_poly.pdbx_strand_id
1 'polypeptide(L)'
;MQRVLVVLAGLMLLISPTLAEAAASAAANGKSTDALAITLAEMSSFTGVTSDGWIYYLEYDEASGRSVQKKKKADGSGAQVVKNSEVFIKPYNYSRFVNYSYTDNNVISLTNKPQFVKQLAQNPNASIIDIIGDSVIYWVGTVKSGKFTTGTIKKAKLDGKQVTVLTADNGQIDWASFTVYKNTLFYTMEENNTYVLYRVGLDGKNKKKLASDYYAPVGQMDKKAGPVTYYGPYQRRNIVISNDQIVYLNMNESAVRLKIDGSGKLLLHEDESGNPFVEGDWLYYSTKSDPEAKDWLSSYSYYGPIYKVKLSGGKPIPITKGHSGLLFVKDGWVYYETESYELDHRLIRVKTDGSSAQTVLAGLVGDQEFYTRAVIGDWLTYTLYDNEESAGDYRIKLNGTDNTKLAYSTAPDAPTAEEQAEYEQAVRQNYGKYEMPDMLKQVIALEDELRERKMLLGGGLIHPYFEGFGIGYRYESTPIDVIPFAMDNYDDEVHYGFLTDFGTVSNLDEAAIVRVSPYEDDPVQIVAGNFRAFMQLLAYKPMSVQYWMADMPEDDYAYLQEEAAEVEQSLTQKEKDVMSIVRERFALEPISDVYAYMQKLGEDREKKIAAATEDGLGVVYSGTETASVQPLAFDFEEYEDGVHRADLKDFFEEASTLDKLVFFRDGQYYYLWHDNSKAIAYLQEQLKAMGLEDEANRIAYPEPYEYDDEYGADYEALYEYYFGS
;
A
#
# COMPACT_ATOMS: atom_id res chain seq x y z
N MET A 1 24.28 58.00 -9.48
CA MET A 1 24.45 56.53 -9.50
C MET A 1 25.70 56.08 -8.71
N GLN A 2 25.96 56.68 -7.54
CA GLN A 2 27.13 56.35 -6.69
C GLN A 2 26.86 56.55 -5.19
N ARG A 3 25.59 56.47 -4.76
CA ARG A 3 25.17 56.60 -3.36
C ARG A 3 24.21 55.50 -2.88
N VAL A 4 24.13 54.36 -3.58
CA VAL A 4 23.29 53.21 -3.18
C VAL A 4 24.14 52.01 -2.72
N LEU A 5 25.47 52.07 -2.82
CA LEU A 5 26.35 50.94 -2.53
C LEU A 5 26.93 50.88 -1.10
N VAL A 6 26.52 51.77 -0.19
CA VAL A 6 27.07 51.83 1.19
C VAL A 6 26.08 51.36 2.27
N VAL A 7 24.81 51.07 1.92
CA VAL A 7 23.82 50.61 2.92
C VAL A 7 23.70 49.08 3.02
N LEU A 8 24.29 48.32 2.09
CA LEU A 8 24.20 46.85 2.07
C LEU A 8 25.38 46.11 2.74
N ALA A 9 26.38 46.81 3.29
CA ALA A 9 27.49 46.19 4.00
C ALA A 9 27.30 46.11 5.54
N GLY A 10 26.20 46.65 6.06
CA GLY A 10 25.96 46.75 7.51
C GLY A 10 25.15 45.61 8.16
N LEU A 11 24.70 44.61 7.39
CA LEU A 11 23.82 43.54 7.91
C LEU A 11 24.25 42.12 7.53
N MET A 12 25.55 41.88 7.31
CA MET A 12 26.13 40.54 7.14
C MET A 12 27.22 40.24 8.18
N LEU A 13 26.93 40.46 9.45
CA LEU A 13 27.72 39.91 10.55
C LEU A 13 26.78 39.28 11.55
N LEU A 14 26.35 38.05 11.26
CA LEU A 14 25.92 36.98 12.20
C LEU A 14 25.49 35.72 11.42
N ILE A 15 26.23 35.35 10.38
CA ILE A 15 26.06 34.08 9.67
C ILE A 15 27.36 33.29 9.89
N SER A 16 27.27 32.04 10.34
CA SER A 16 28.43 31.20 10.59
C SER A 16 29.23 30.95 9.30
N PRO A 17 30.56 30.76 9.36
CA PRO A 17 31.39 30.53 8.18
C PRO A 17 30.93 29.35 7.30
N THR A 18 30.28 28.36 7.92
CA THR A 18 29.73 27.16 7.27
C THR A 18 28.56 27.44 6.31
N LEU A 19 27.79 28.50 6.54
CA LEU A 19 26.64 28.88 5.71
C LEU A 19 27.07 29.58 4.41
N ALA A 20 28.20 30.27 4.43
CA ALA A 20 28.76 30.92 3.24
C ALA A 20 29.40 29.90 2.27
N GLU A 21 30.02 28.84 2.79
CA GLU A 21 30.65 27.80 1.96
C GLU A 21 29.63 26.89 1.26
N ALA A 22 28.51 26.54 1.91
CA ALA A 22 27.45 25.74 1.29
C ALA A 22 26.74 26.51 0.16
N ALA A 23 26.41 27.79 0.38
CA ALA A 23 25.81 28.66 -0.63
C ALA A 23 26.77 28.97 -1.80
N ALA A 24 28.06 29.16 -1.52
CA ALA A 24 29.07 29.36 -2.55
C ALA A 24 29.34 28.09 -3.37
N SER A 25 29.28 26.90 -2.77
CA SER A 25 29.42 25.61 -3.44
C SER A 25 28.24 25.30 -4.37
N ALA A 26 27.01 25.63 -3.96
CA ALA A 26 25.80 25.53 -4.80
C ALA A 26 25.84 26.51 -5.98
N ALA A 27 26.31 27.75 -5.75
CA ALA A 27 26.45 28.77 -6.79
C ALA A 27 27.61 28.47 -7.78
N ALA A 28 28.69 27.81 -7.33
CA ALA A 28 29.85 27.51 -8.16
C ALA A 28 29.63 26.32 -9.13
N ASN A 29 28.65 25.44 -8.87
CA ASN A 29 28.41 24.23 -9.67
C ASN A 29 27.28 24.36 -10.71
N GLY A 30 26.74 25.56 -10.94
CA GLY A 30 25.80 25.81 -12.04
C GLY A 30 24.46 25.06 -11.97
N LYS A 31 24.08 24.52 -10.80
CA LYS A 31 22.85 23.74 -10.63
C LYS A 31 21.83 24.50 -9.77
N SER A 32 20.83 25.01 -10.48
CA SER A 32 19.53 25.50 -10.00
C SER A 32 19.50 26.78 -9.15
N THR A 33 18.78 27.79 -9.64
CA THR A 33 18.30 28.95 -8.86
C THR A 33 16.97 28.65 -8.14
N ASP A 34 16.48 27.40 -8.19
CA ASP A 34 15.24 27.02 -7.53
C ASP A 34 15.47 26.92 -6.02
N ALA A 35 14.79 27.80 -5.27
CA ALA A 35 14.82 27.82 -3.82
C ALA A 35 14.44 26.46 -3.22
N LEU A 36 13.61 25.66 -3.91
CA LEU A 36 13.25 24.31 -3.50
C LEU A 36 14.44 23.34 -3.61
N ALA A 37 15.23 23.41 -4.69
CA ALA A 37 16.41 22.56 -4.86
C ALA A 37 17.52 22.88 -3.84
N ILE A 38 17.71 24.16 -3.52
CA ILE A 38 18.64 24.64 -2.48
C ILE A 38 18.15 24.15 -1.09
N THR A 39 16.86 24.32 -0.82
CA THR A 39 16.19 23.85 0.40
C THR A 39 16.34 22.34 0.60
N LEU A 40 16.14 21.55 -0.45
CA LEU A 40 16.24 20.09 -0.40
C LEU A 40 17.68 19.63 -0.19
N ALA A 41 18.67 20.29 -0.81
CA ALA A 41 20.08 20.02 -0.54
C ALA A 41 20.43 20.23 0.96
N GLU A 42 19.82 21.22 1.61
CA GLU A 42 19.96 21.48 3.06
C GLU A 42 19.25 20.44 3.94
N MET A 43 18.22 19.75 3.44
CA MET A 43 17.49 18.68 4.15
C MET A 43 18.24 17.33 4.18
N SER A 44 19.36 17.21 3.46
CA SER A 44 20.07 15.94 3.22
C SER A 44 20.65 15.22 4.45
N SER A 45 20.62 15.88 5.61
CA SER A 45 21.02 15.29 6.88
C SER A 45 19.91 14.50 7.59
N PHE A 46 18.62 14.69 7.27
CA PHE A 46 17.52 14.24 8.14
C PHE A 46 16.40 13.42 7.50
N THR A 47 16.33 13.36 6.18
CA THR A 47 15.34 12.59 5.42
C THR A 47 15.99 12.01 4.18
N GLY A 48 15.24 11.28 3.36
CA GLY A 48 15.67 10.69 2.10
C GLY A 48 16.08 11.75 1.08
N VAL A 49 16.62 12.90 1.46
CA VAL A 49 17.09 13.93 0.55
C VAL A 49 18.62 13.88 0.52
N THR A 50 19.23 14.23 -0.61
CA THR A 50 20.69 14.24 -0.79
C THR A 50 21.18 15.63 -1.14
N SER A 51 22.46 15.91 -0.90
CA SER A 51 23.05 17.23 -1.15
C SER A 51 23.07 17.61 -2.64
N ASP A 52 22.92 16.64 -3.54
CA ASP A 52 22.75 16.87 -4.98
C ASP A 52 21.27 16.98 -5.40
N GLY A 53 20.34 17.01 -4.43
CA GLY A 53 18.93 17.37 -4.63
C GLY A 53 18.00 16.21 -5.00
N TRP A 54 18.39 14.95 -4.79
CA TRP A 54 17.44 13.83 -4.87
C TRP A 54 16.60 13.74 -3.62
N ILE A 55 15.31 13.46 -3.78
CA ILE A 55 14.34 13.08 -2.76
C ILE A 55 14.00 11.62 -2.97
N TYR A 56 14.17 10.80 -1.94
CA TYR A 56 13.88 9.39 -1.88
C TYR A 56 12.58 9.19 -1.10
N TYR A 57 11.72 8.30 -1.58
CA TYR A 57 10.36 8.08 -1.09
C TYR A 57 9.91 6.64 -1.36
N LEU A 58 8.82 6.23 -0.70
CA LEU A 58 8.10 4.99 -1.01
C LEU A 58 6.89 5.30 -1.89
N GLU A 59 6.68 4.46 -2.89
CA GLU A 59 5.52 4.51 -3.78
C GLU A 59 4.83 3.15 -3.68
N TYR A 60 3.54 3.13 -3.32
CA TYR A 60 2.76 1.91 -3.35
C TYR A 60 2.51 1.52 -4.80
N ASP A 61 2.91 0.31 -5.16
CA ASP A 61 2.63 -0.29 -6.46
C ASP A 61 1.43 -1.21 -6.31
N GLU A 62 0.29 -0.76 -6.85
CA GLU A 62 -0.99 -1.47 -6.76
C GLU A 62 -0.91 -2.85 -7.42
N ALA A 63 -0.14 -3.00 -8.51
CA ALA A 63 -0.04 -4.25 -9.24
C ALA A 63 0.69 -5.35 -8.45
N SER A 64 1.66 -4.98 -7.62
CA SER A 64 2.41 -5.94 -6.79
C SER A 64 1.95 -5.99 -5.33
N GLY A 65 1.03 -5.10 -4.93
CA GLY A 65 0.63 -4.90 -3.54
C GLY A 65 1.78 -4.46 -2.63
N ARG A 66 2.92 -4.01 -3.19
CA ARG A 66 4.16 -3.74 -2.45
C ARG A 66 4.58 -2.27 -2.59
N SER A 67 5.24 -1.74 -1.58
CA SER A 67 5.86 -0.41 -1.67
C SER A 67 7.23 -0.49 -2.36
N VAL A 68 7.39 0.22 -3.47
CA VAL A 68 8.64 0.36 -4.22
C VAL A 68 9.40 1.59 -3.75
N GLN A 69 10.71 1.46 -3.55
CA GLN A 69 11.57 2.57 -3.19
C GLN A 69 11.96 3.35 -4.44
N LYS A 70 11.71 4.66 -4.47
CA LYS A 70 12.06 5.52 -5.61
C LYS A 70 12.80 6.78 -5.16
N LYS A 71 13.42 7.48 -6.12
CA LYS A 71 13.95 8.85 -5.93
C LYS A 71 13.60 9.76 -7.10
N LYS A 72 13.36 11.04 -6.83
CA LYS A 72 13.11 12.10 -7.83
C LYS A 72 13.77 13.42 -7.44
N LYS A 73 13.93 14.34 -8.37
CA LYS A 73 14.34 15.73 -8.09
C LYS A 73 13.15 16.56 -7.58
N ALA A 74 13.48 17.69 -6.97
CA ALA A 74 12.56 18.70 -6.45
C ALA A 74 11.42 19.11 -7.40
N ASP A 75 11.74 19.15 -8.70
CA ASP A 75 10.85 19.55 -9.78
C ASP A 75 10.05 18.37 -10.36
N GLY A 76 10.18 17.18 -9.77
CA GLY A 76 9.58 15.93 -10.24
C GLY A 76 10.44 15.17 -11.26
N SER A 77 11.51 15.76 -11.80
CA SER A 77 12.32 15.14 -12.84
C SER A 77 13.22 14.00 -12.32
N GLY A 78 13.64 13.12 -13.24
CA GLY A 78 14.63 12.07 -12.96
C GLY A 78 14.16 10.95 -12.04
N ALA A 79 12.84 10.80 -11.86
CA ALA A 79 12.24 9.69 -11.11
C ALA A 79 12.85 8.35 -11.53
N GLN A 80 13.26 7.53 -10.56
CA GLN A 80 13.79 6.18 -10.81
C GLN A 80 13.64 5.31 -9.56
N VAL A 81 13.51 3.99 -9.76
CA VAL A 81 13.58 2.99 -8.68
C VAL A 81 14.98 2.98 -8.04
N VAL A 82 15.06 2.77 -6.72
CA VAL A 82 16.32 2.72 -5.98
C VAL A 82 16.54 1.36 -5.34
N LYS A 83 17.82 0.94 -5.27
CA LYS A 83 18.21 -0.29 -4.60
C LYS A 83 18.15 -0.13 -3.08
N ASN A 84 17.83 -1.21 -2.36
CA ASN A 84 17.88 -1.28 -0.88
C ASN A 84 19.20 -0.82 -0.27
N SER A 85 20.31 -0.82 -1.04
CA SER A 85 21.61 -0.33 -0.57
C SER A 85 21.74 1.20 -0.53
N GLU A 86 20.87 1.93 -1.23
CA GLU A 86 20.91 3.40 -1.31
C GLU A 86 20.06 4.07 -0.24
N VAL A 87 19.09 3.37 0.33
CA VAL A 87 18.15 3.91 1.31
C VAL A 87 17.94 2.98 2.47
N PHE A 88 17.55 3.56 3.60
CA PHE A 88 17.06 2.86 4.76
C PHE A 88 15.67 3.36 5.07
N ILE A 89 14.73 2.45 5.27
CA ILE A 89 13.39 2.78 5.72
C ILE A 89 13.34 2.48 7.22
N LYS A 90 13.03 3.50 8.02
CA LYS A 90 12.72 3.28 9.43
C LYS A 90 11.54 2.31 9.50
N PRO A 91 11.59 1.26 10.34
CA PRO A 91 10.45 0.36 10.51
C PRO A 91 9.21 1.20 10.88
N TYR A 92 8.16 1.13 10.04
CA TYR A 92 6.86 1.75 10.32
C TYR A 92 5.91 0.74 10.98
N ASN A 93 4.96 1.21 11.81
CA ASN A 93 4.05 0.36 12.58
C ASN A 93 2.91 0.09 11.65
N TYR A 94 2.57 -1.18 11.49
CA TYR A 94 1.38 -1.66 10.80
C TYR A 94 0.18 -0.75 11.12
N SER A 95 -0.13 0.18 10.22
CA SER A 95 -1.51 0.58 9.99
C SER A 95 -1.73 0.30 8.51
N ARG A 96 -2.79 -0.47 8.22
CA ARG A 96 -3.23 -0.85 6.87
C ARG A 96 -3.63 0.36 5.99
N PHE A 97 -3.17 1.57 6.31
CA PHE A 97 -3.53 2.83 5.65
C PHE A 97 -2.35 3.42 4.83
N VAL A 98 -1.40 2.59 4.39
CA VAL A 98 -0.24 3.01 3.56
C VAL A 98 -0.61 3.32 2.11
N ASN A 99 -1.90 3.37 1.76
CA ASN A 99 -2.39 3.62 0.38
C ASN A 99 -2.14 5.02 -0.18
N TYR A 100 -1.37 5.87 0.49
CA TYR A 100 -1.10 7.21 -0.01
C TYR A 100 0.41 7.48 0.02
N SER A 101 0.97 7.83 -1.14
CA SER A 101 2.34 8.31 -1.43
C SER A 101 2.80 9.49 -0.55
N TYR A 102 2.88 9.29 0.76
CA TYR A 102 3.53 10.22 1.66
C TYR A 102 5.03 10.19 1.35
N THR A 103 5.65 11.36 1.18
CA THR A 103 7.11 11.44 1.27
C THR A 103 7.50 11.01 2.67
N ASP A 104 7.80 9.73 2.81
CA ASP A 104 8.02 9.12 4.10
C ASP A 104 9.26 9.71 4.74
N ASN A 105 9.04 10.43 5.83
CA ASN A 105 10.08 10.87 6.75
C ASN A 105 10.87 9.70 7.39
N ASN A 106 10.49 8.47 7.03
CA ASN A 106 11.11 7.21 7.37
C ASN A 106 12.23 6.81 6.41
N VAL A 107 12.33 7.42 5.22
CA VAL A 107 13.44 7.13 4.32
C VAL A 107 14.67 7.93 4.72
N ILE A 108 15.81 7.27 4.85
CA ILE A 108 17.13 7.86 5.07
C ILE A 108 18.00 7.46 3.88
N SER A 109 18.53 8.44 3.13
CA SER A 109 19.54 8.14 2.12
C SER A 109 20.82 7.63 2.79
N LEU A 110 21.26 6.44 2.40
CA LEU A 110 22.54 5.84 2.78
C LEU A 110 23.68 6.30 1.86
N THR A 111 23.34 6.93 0.74
CA THR A 111 24.31 7.56 -0.16
C THR A 111 25.17 8.57 0.61
N ASN A 112 26.49 8.39 0.52
CA ASN A 112 27.51 9.18 1.23
C ASN A 112 27.46 9.15 2.77
N LYS A 113 26.68 8.25 3.40
CA LYS A 113 26.71 8.08 4.86
C LYS A 113 27.92 7.24 5.29
N PRO A 114 28.50 7.51 6.47
CA PRO A 114 29.60 6.71 7.02
C PRO A 114 29.20 5.24 7.20
N GLN A 115 30.20 4.35 7.14
CA GLN A 115 29.99 2.90 7.17
C GLN A 115 29.18 2.42 8.38
N PHE A 116 29.38 3.04 9.55
CA PHE A 116 28.64 2.68 10.76
C PHE A 116 27.14 2.97 10.64
N VAL A 117 26.75 4.07 10.01
CA VAL A 117 25.33 4.40 9.76
C VAL A 117 24.71 3.38 8.81
N LYS A 118 25.44 2.97 7.77
CA LYS A 118 25.00 1.91 6.84
C LYS A 118 24.82 0.57 7.55
N GLN A 119 25.74 0.21 8.44
CA GLN A 119 25.64 -1.01 9.26
C GLN A 119 24.44 -0.99 10.20
N LEU A 120 24.14 0.17 10.82
CA LEU A 120 22.94 0.31 11.65
C LEU A 120 21.67 0.12 10.83
N ALA A 121 21.61 0.72 9.64
CA ALA A 121 20.49 0.59 8.72
C ALA A 121 20.25 -0.85 8.23
N GLN A 122 21.31 -1.65 8.13
CA GLN A 122 21.23 -3.04 7.68
C GLN A 122 21.00 -4.04 8.82
N ASN A 123 20.96 -3.57 10.07
CA ASN A 123 20.83 -4.45 11.22
C ASN A 123 19.34 -4.56 11.60
N PRO A 124 18.71 -5.75 11.51
CA PRO A 124 17.29 -5.92 11.85
C PRO A 124 16.98 -5.63 13.32
N ASN A 125 17.99 -5.67 14.18
CA ASN A 125 17.89 -5.39 15.61
C ASN A 125 18.32 -3.95 15.95
N ALA A 126 18.41 -3.05 14.97
CA ALA A 126 18.73 -1.64 15.20
C ALA A 126 17.88 -0.70 14.36
N SER A 127 17.56 0.47 14.92
CA SER A 127 16.75 1.50 14.26
C SER A 127 17.39 2.87 14.45
N ILE A 128 17.65 3.57 13.35
CA ILE A 128 18.16 4.95 13.40
C ILE A 128 17.00 5.89 13.79
N ILE A 129 17.12 6.51 14.97
CA ILE A 129 16.14 7.46 15.49
C ILE A 129 16.40 8.83 14.84
N ASP A 130 17.63 9.35 14.98
CA ASP A 130 18.00 10.67 14.48
C ASP A 130 19.51 10.80 14.21
N ILE A 131 19.92 11.76 13.36
CA ILE A 131 21.32 12.07 13.05
C ILE A 131 21.56 13.56 13.27
N ILE A 132 22.31 13.92 14.32
CA ILE A 132 22.47 15.32 14.75
C ILE A 132 23.95 15.69 14.73
N GLY A 133 24.31 16.57 13.80
CA GLY A 133 25.69 16.97 13.59
C GLY A 133 26.57 15.76 13.25
N ASP A 134 27.55 15.47 14.10
CA ASP A 134 28.48 14.35 13.95
C ASP A 134 28.08 13.10 14.76
N SER A 135 26.82 13.04 15.23
CA SER A 135 26.33 11.95 16.07
C SER A 135 25.08 11.29 15.46
N VAL A 136 24.94 9.98 15.69
CA VAL A 136 23.74 9.20 15.40
C VAL A 136 23.11 8.74 16.71
N ILE A 137 21.80 8.86 16.81
CA ILE A 137 20.98 8.32 17.89
C ILE A 137 20.19 7.16 17.32
N TYR A 138 20.30 6.02 17.96
CA TYR A 138 19.76 4.77 17.45
C TYR A 138 19.31 3.88 18.59
N TRP A 139 18.29 3.07 18.32
CA TRP A 139 17.84 2.02 19.19
C TRP A 139 18.51 0.70 18.78
N VAL A 140 18.78 -0.18 19.75
CA VAL A 140 19.21 -1.57 19.54
C VAL A 140 18.50 -2.47 20.53
N GLY A 141 17.89 -3.56 20.05
CA GLY A 141 17.18 -4.51 20.91
C GLY A 141 16.47 -5.61 20.15
N THR A 142 15.42 -6.18 20.75
CA THR A 142 14.62 -7.26 20.17
C THR A 142 13.25 -6.74 19.71
N VAL A 143 12.86 -7.12 18.50
CA VAL A 143 11.51 -6.93 17.96
C VAL A 143 10.71 -8.20 18.22
N LYS A 144 9.46 -8.08 18.65
CA LYS A 144 8.51 -9.20 18.73
C LYS A 144 7.15 -8.73 18.19
N SER A 145 6.58 -9.44 17.22
CA SER A 145 5.30 -9.08 16.60
C SER A 145 5.24 -7.62 16.11
N GLY A 146 6.33 -7.15 15.47
CA GLY A 146 6.47 -5.76 15.00
C GLY A 146 6.67 -4.69 16.09
N LYS A 147 6.68 -5.06 17.37
CA LYS A 147 6.85 -4.14 18.52
C LYS A 147 8.22 -4.31 19.17
N PHE A 148 8.89 -3.20 19.46
CA PHE A 148 10.14 -3.19 20.23
C PHE A 148 9.85 -3.50 21.70
N THR A 149 10.18 -4.71 22.15
CA THR A 149 9.82 -5.18 23.51
C THR A 149 10.91 -4.89 24.54
N THR A 150 12.18 -5.00 24.13
CA THR A 150 13.34 -4.73 24.98
C THR A 150 14.45 -4.10 24.16
N GLY A 151 15.08 -3.04 24.65
CA GLY A 151 16.19 -2.42 23.93
C GLY A 151 16.85 -1.26 24.64
N THR A 152 17.90 -0.74 24.01
CA THR A 152 18.68 0.40 24.48
C THR A 152 18.72 1.48 23.43
N ILE A 153 18.40 2.71 23.83
CA ILE A 153 18.65 3.88 23.02
C ILE A 153 20.08 4.34 23.29
N LYS A 154 20.84 4.50 22.22
CA LYS A 154 22.26 4.85 22.23
C LYS A 154 22.52 6.08 21.38
N LYS A 155 23.59 6.78 21.70
CA LYS A 155 24.20 7.83 20.88
C LYS A 155 25.63 7.42 20.56
N ALA A 156 26.06 7.54 19.31
CA ALA A 156 27.44 7.35 18.91
C ALA A 156 27.87 8.44 17.93
N LYS A 157 29.17 8.62 17.72
CA LYS A 157 29.68 9.38 16.58
C LYS A 157 29.36 8.64 15.27
N LEU A 158 29.30 9.36 14.15
CA LEU A 158 29.01 8.72 12.85
C LEU A 158 30.04 7.67 12.43
N ASP A 159 31.24 7.65 13.03
CA ASP A 159 32.25 6.60 12.83
C ASP A 159 32.09 5.39 13.76
N GLY A 160 31.05 5.36 14.58
CA GLY A 160 30.76 4.27 15.54
C GLY A 160 31.49 4.39 16.88
N LYS A 161 32.29 5.43 17.10
CA LYS A 161 32.99 5.64 18.38
C LYS A 161 32.14 6.42 19.38
N GLN A 162 32.63 6.50 20.62
CA GLN A 162 32.02 7.26 21.72
C GLN A 162 30.56 6.89 21.98
N VAL A 163 30.28 5.58 21.96
CA VAL A 163 28.94 5.06 22.23
C VAL A 163 28.55 5.36 23.68
N THR A 164 27.41 6.04 23.84
CA THR A 164 26.80 6.39 25.12
C THR A 164 25.40 5.79 25.16
N VAL A 165 25.09 5.03 26.21
CA VAL A 165 23.72 4.55 26.46
C VAL A 165 22.90 5.72 27.00
N LEU A 166 21.85 6.10 26.29
CA LEU A 166 20.94 7.16 26.71
C LEU A 166 19.91 6.62 27.69
N THR A 167 19.28 5.50 27.34
CA THR A 167 18.36 4.79 28.24
C THR A 167 18.27 3.30 27.87
N ALA A 168 17.91 2.47 28.85
CA ALA A 168 17.78 1.01 28.76
C ALA A 168 16.44 0.58 29.37
N ASP A 169 15.37 1.25 28.94
CA ASP A 169 14.06 1.04 29.52
C ASP A 169 13.43 -0.26 29.02
N ASN A 170 12.88 -1.03 29.95
CA ASN A 170 12.06 -2.19 29.65
C ASN A 170 10.62 -1.70 29.47
N GLY A 171 10.07 -1.82 28.26
CA GLY A 171 8.73 -1.35 27.92
C GLY A 171 8.58 -1.11 26.42
N GLN A 172 7.33 -0.99 25.94
CA GLN A 172 7.07 -0.61 24.55
C GLN A 172 7.38 0.88 24.39
N ILE A 173 8.56 1.18 23.84
CA ILE A 173 8.93 2.54 23.48
C ILE A 173 8.16 2.89 22.21
N ASP A 174 7.47 4.02 22.22
CA ASP A 174 6.82 4.53 21.03
C ASP A 174 7.82 5.33 20.18
N TRP A 175 7.91 4.95 18.92
CA TRP A 175 8.90 5.42 17.97
C TRP A 175 8.46 6.66 17.21
N ALA A 176 7.16 6.94 17.19
CA ALA A 176 6.67 8.21 16.66
C ALA A 176 7.22 9.37 17.49
N SER A 177 7.30 9.22 18.81
CA SER A 177 7.41 10.31 19.79
C SER A 177 8.82 10.79 20.14
N PHE A 178 9.86 10.26 19.50
CA PHE A 178 11.21 10.74 19.73
C PHE A 178 11.38 12.18 19.26
N THR A 179 11.98 13.04 20.07
CA THR A 179 12.38 14.38 19.64
C THR A 179 13.65 14.78 20.38
N VAL A 180 14.65 15.25 19.64
CA VAL A 180 15.84 15.81 20.27
C VAL A 180 15.76 17.32 20.21
N TYR A 181 15.88 17.95 21.37
CA TYR A 181 15.92 19.39 21.50
C TYR A 181 17.07 19.80 22.42
N LYS A 182 17.94 20.68 21.90
CA LYS A 182 19.23 21.04 22.49
C LYS A 182 20.08 19.78 22.74
N ASN A 183 20.33 19.43 24.00
CA ASN A 183 21.11 18.25 24.39
C ASN A 183 20.25 17.25 25.19
N THR A 184 18.96 17.18 24.89
CA THR A 184 18.00 16.29 25.56
C THR A 184 17.16 15.55 24.53
N LEU A 185 17.04 14.24 24.70
CA LEU A 185 16.07 13.40 24.01
C LEU A 185 14.77 13.36 24.82
N PHE A 186 13.66 13.61 24.15
CA PHE A 186 12.30 13.44 24.65
C PHE A 186 11.68 12.24 23.91
N TYR A 187 10.91 11.42 24.63
CA TYR A 187 10.30 10.21 24.09
C TYR A 187 9.11 9.78 24.96
N THR A 188 8.18 9.03 24.40
CA THR A 188 7.11 8.38 25.15
C THR A 188 7.34 6.89 25.26
N MET A 189 6.80 6.30 26.32
CA MET A 189 6.83 4.87 26.55
C MET A 189 5.47 4.45 27.13
N GLU A 190 5.01 3.27 26.75
CA GLU A 190 3.81 2.69 27.32
C GLU A 190 4.10 2.14 28.73
N GLU A 191 3.32 2.60 29.71
CA GLU A 191 3.31 2.10 31.09
C GLU A 191 1.86 1.88 31.52
N ASN A 192 1.49 0.64 31.87
CA ASN A 192 0.15 0.29 32.35
C ASN A 192 -0.99 0.77 31.42
N ASN A 193 -0.88 0.49 30.11
CA ASN A 193 -1.85 0.92 29.07
C ASN A 193 -2.01 2.44 28.94
N THR A 194 -1.03 3.22 29.41
CA THR A 194 -0.98 4.68 29.25
C THR A 194 0.37 5.10 28.69
N TYR A 195 0.42 6.19 27.95
CA TYR A 195 1.68 6.73 27.44
C TYR A 195 2.28 7.73 28.40
N VAL A 196 3.58 7.60 28.63
CA VAL A 196 4.33 8.41 29.59
C VAL A 196 5.44 9.15 28.88
N LEU A 197 5.44 10.48 29.00
CA LEU A 197 6.47 11.34 28.43
C LEU A 197 7.71 11.38 29.32
N TYR A 198 8.85 11.06 28.74
CA TYR A 198 10.18 11.08 29.35
C TYR A 198 11.10 12.11 28.69
N ARG A 199 12.13 12.48 29.44
CA ARG A 199 13.33 13.12 28.89
C ARG A 199 14.59 12.44 29.42
N VAL A 200 15.66 12.51 28.65
CA VAL A 200 17.02 12.11 29.06
C VAL A 200 18.07 12.97 28.36
N GLY A 201 19.15 13.33 29.07
CA GLY A 201 20.28 14.03 28.46
C GLY A 201 20.95 13.16 27.39
N LEU A 202 21.52 13.78 26.36
CA LEU A 202 22.31 13.05 25.34
C LEU A 202 23.66 12.53 25.87
N ASP A 203 23.94 12.74 27.16
CA ASP A 203 25.02 12.12 27.93
C ASP A 203 24.54 10.89 28.74
N GLY A 204 23.27 10.50 28.60
CA GLY A 204 22.62 9.42 29.35
C GLY A 204 22.25 9.77 30.78
N LYS A 205 22.38 11.03 31.20
CA LYS A 205 22.08 11.47 32.57
C LYS A 205 20.75 12.23 32.63
N ASN A 206 20.29 12.45 33.86
CA ASN A 206 19.09 13.26 34.16
C ASN A 206 17.82 12.73 33.47
N LYS A 207 17.69 11.41 33.36
CA LYS A 207 16.43 10.80 32.94
C LYS A 207 15.32 11.21 33.91
N LYS A 208 14.19 11.68 33.39
CA LYS A 208 13.06 12.14 34.20
C LYS A 208 11.72 11.89 33.51
N LYS A 209 10.74 11.37 34.25
CA LYS A 209 9.32 11.32 33.88
C LYS A 209 8.72 12.73 33.94
N LEU A 210 8.09 13.16 32.85
CA LEU A 210 7.53 14.50 32.68
C LEU A 210 6.01 14.54 32.81
N ALA A 211 5.31 13.56 32.20
CA ALA A 211 3.85 13.48 32.21
C ALA A 211 3.38 12.03 32.03
N SER A 212 2.23 11.67 32.59
CA SER A 212 1.63 10.32 32.48
C SER A 212 0.18 10.35 31.99
N ASP A 213 -0.26 11.51 31.51
CA ASP A 213 -1.62 11.75 31.02
C ASP A 213 -1.62 11.99 29.51
N TYR A 214 -0.67 11.40 28.78
CA TYR A 214 -0.52 11.57 27.33
C TYR A 214 -1.50 10.66 26.58
N TYR A 215 -2.23 11.21 25.59
CA TYR A 215 -3.35 10.53 24.91
C TYR A 215 -2.93 9.28 24.11
N ALA A 216 -1.94 9.41 23.21
CA ALA A 216 -1.52 8.33 22.33
C ALA A 216 -0.26 8.71 21.51
N PRO A 217 0.51 7.73 21.00
CA PRO A 217 1.54 7.86 19.97
C PRO A 217 1.02 8.54 18.76
N VAL A 218 1.70 9.56 18.25
CA VAL A 218 1.23 10.17 17.01
C VAL A 218 2.32 10.84 16.20
N GLY A 219 2.66 10.27 15.04
CA GLY A 219 3.64 10.71 14.02
C GLY A 219 4.48 11.99 14.24
N GLN A 220 5.79 11.87 14.01
CA GLN A 220 6.77 12.97 14.04
C GLN A 220 6.48 14.01 12.94
N MET A 221 6.44 15.32 13.27
CA MET A 221 6.07 16.31 12.24
C MET A 221 6.86 17.62 12.16
N ASP A 222 7.79 17.91 13.06
CA ASP A 222 8.59 19.13 12.93
C ASP A 222 10.08 18.79 12.92
N LYS A 223 10.66 18.66 11.71
CA LYS A 223 12.11 18.70 11.54
C LYS A 223 12.50 20.05 10.96
N LYS A 224 13.22 20.85 11.75
CA LYS A 224 13.91 22.04 11.26
C LYS A 224 15.26 21.61 10.69
N ALA A 225 15.43 21.75 9.39
CA ALA A 225 16.72 21.60 8.72
C ALA A 225 17.19 23.01 8.29
N GLY A 226 18.06 23.63 9.09
CA GLY A 226 18.47 25.01 8.85
C GLY A 226 17.28 25.99 8.97
N PRO A 227 17.03 26.89 8.00
CA PRO A 227 15.94 27.85 8.03
C PRO A 227 14.58 27.28 7.59
N VAL A 228 14.53 26.01 7.13
CA VAL A 228 13.32 25.43 6.53
C VAL A 228 12.62 24.48 7.51
N THR A 229 11.29 24.59 7.54
CA THR A 229 10.39 23.70 8.29
C THR A 229 9.58 22.87 7.29
N TYR A 230 9.59 21.54 7.47
CA TYR A 230 8.70 20.62 6.78
C TYR A 230 7.40 20.47 7.57
N TYR A 231 6.24 20.56 6.91
CA TYR A 231 4.93 20.27 7.52
C TYR A 231 4.24 19.15 6.73
N GLY A 232 3.94 18.02 7.37
CA GLY A 232 2.91 17.12 6.88
C GLY A 232 1.52 17.65 7.29
N PRO A 233 0.44 17.37 6.56
CA PRO A 233 -0.90 17.87 6.92
C PRO A 233 -1.74 16.92 7.79
N TYR A 234 -1.58 15.60 7.69
CA TYR A 234 -2.51 14.64 8.33
C TYR A 234 -1.91 13.68 9.37
N GLN A 235 -0.61 13.73 9.62
CA GLN A 235 -0.03 12.94 10.72
C GLN A 235 -0.38 13.63 12.03
N ARG A 236 -1.19 12.95 12.83
CA ARG A 236 -1.50 13.42 14.16
C ARG A 236 -0.16 13.63 14.92
N ARG A 237 0.00 14.76 15.61
CA ARG A 237 1.32 15.26 16.07
C ARG A 237 1.66 14.88 17.51
N ASN A 238 2.92 14.50 17.71
CA ASN A 238 3.56 14.37 19.02
C ASN A 238 3.81 15.73 19.71
N ILE A 239 4.40 15.65 20.90
CA ILE A 239 4.98 16.76 21.66
C ILE A 239 5.59 17.87 20.79
N VAL A 240 5.09 19.09 20.93
CA VAL A 240 5.66 20.28 20.28
C VAL A 240 6.60 20.95 21.27
N ILE A 241 7.90 21.04 20.94
CA ILE A 241 8.88 21.71 21.78
C ILE A 241 9.27 23.06 21.18
N SER A 242 8.89 24.16 21.84
CA SER A 242 9.20 25.52 21.43
C SER A 242 9.48 26.41 22.64
N ASN A 243 10.51 27.26 22.56
CA ASN A 243 10.90 28.20 23.63
C ASN A 243 11.03 27.55 25.03
N ASP A 244 11.65 26.38 25.10
CA ASP A 244 11.81 25.57 26.33
C ASP A 244 10.49 25.14 26.98
N GLN A 245 9.42 25.10 26.19
CA GLN A 245 8.11 24.58 26.55
C GLN A 245 7.74 23.41 25.66
N ILE A 246 7.04 22.46 26.26
CA ILE A 246 6.46 21.26 25.63
C ILE A 246 4.97 21.48 25.60
N VAL A 247 4.34 21.34 24.44
CA VAL A 247 2.89 21.26 24.31
C VAL A 247 2.52 19.86 23.83
N TYR A 248 1.53 19.23 24.46
CA TYR A 248 1.07 17.89 24.14
C TYR A 248 -0.44 17.77 24.37
N LEU A 249 -1.07 16.77 23.77
CA LEU A 249 -2.48 16.44 24.03
C LEU A 249 -2.58 15.42 25.17
N ASN A 250 -3.43 15.72 26.15
CA ASN A 250 -3.69 14.81 27.26
C ASN A 250 -4.74 13.75 26.89
N MET A 251 -5.05 12.82 27.79
CA MET A 251 -6.03 11.74 27.53
C MET A 251 -7.44 12.18 27.11
N ASN A 252 -7.79 13.46 27.31
CA ASN A 252 -9.04 14.06 26.87
C ASN A 252 -8.87 14.91 25.59
N GLU A 253 -7.76 14.71 24.88
CA GLU A 253 -7.35 15.47 23.69
C GLU A 253 -7.26 16.99 23.90
N SER A 254 -7.08 17.40 25.15
CA SER A 254 -6.91 18.79 25.54
C SER A 254 -5.43 19.17 25.51
N ALA A 255 -5.09 20.35 24.99
CA ALA A 255 -3.70 20.79 24.95
C ALA A 255 -3.19 21.18 26.35
N VAL A 256 -2.09 20.56 26.74
CA VAL A 256 -1.36 20.84 27.97
C VAL A 256 0.02 21.35 27.63
N ARG A 257 0.48 22.34 28.38
CA ARG A 257 1.80 22.94 28.26
C ARG A 257 2.62 22.72 29.52
N LEU A 258 3.87 22.34 29.35
CA LEU A 258 4.84 22.03 30.40
C LEU A 258 6.18 22.68 30.06
N LYS A 259 7.03 23.01 31.03
CA LYS A 259 8.43 23.34 30.73
C LYS A 259 9.24 22.08 30.45
N ILE A 260 10.34 22.21 29.71
CA ILE A 260 11.25 21.07 29.45
C ILE A 260 11.83 20.43 30.72
N ASP A 261 11.82 21.11 31.87
CA ASP A 261 12.23 20.56 33.16
C ASP A 261 11.12 19.80 33.90
N GLY A 262 9.90 19.76 33.36
CA GLY A 262 8.73 19.12 33.96
C GLY A 262 7.95 19.99 34.94
N SER A 263 8.29 21.27 35.09
CA SER A 263 7.54 22.21 35.92
C SER A 263 6.54 23.04 35.10
N GLY A 264 5.66 23.76 35.78
CA GLY A 264 4.79 24.74 35.13
C GLY A 264 3.71 24.15 34.22
N LYS A 265 3.26 22.93 34.53
CA LYS A 265 2.12 22.29 33.85
C LYS A 265 0.91 23.22 33.87
N LEU A 266 0.32 23.44 32.71
CA LEU A 266 -0.82 24.32 32.50
C LEU A 266 -1.73 23.74 31.42
N LEU A 267 -3.01 23.59 31.70
CA LEU A 267 -4.03 23.28 30.70
C LEU A 267 -4.29 24.54 29.87
N LEU A 268 -4.17 24.44 28.54
CA LEU A 268 -4.33 25.57 27.63
C LEU A 268 -5.78 25.75 27.16
N HIS A 269 -6.50 24.64 26.94
CA HIS A 269 -7.93 24.59 26.70
C HIS A 269 -8.48 23.24 27.16
N GLU A 270 -9.81 23.10 27.25
CA GLU A 270 -10.52 21.86 27.60
C GLU A 270 -11.15 21.17 26.39
N ASP A 271 -11.25 21.88 25.25
CA ASP A 271 -11.86 21.34 24.04
C ASP A 271 -11.13 20.10 23.55
N GLU A 272 -11.86 19.08 23.10
CA GLU A 272 -11.31 18.00 22.28
C GLU A 272 -10.79 18.63 20.98
N SER A 273 -9.51 18.45 20.70
CA SER A 273 -8.84 19.14 19.60
C SER A 273 -8.10 18.17 18.70
N GLY A 274 -8.06 18.55 17.41
CA GLY A 274 -7.12 17.99 16.46
C GLY A 274 -5.69 18.44 16.74
N ASN A 275 -4.85 18.39 15.72
CA ASN A 275 -3.42 18.63 15.88
C ASN A 275 -3.08 20.11 16.13
N PRO A 276 -2.45 20.45 17.27
CA PRO A 276 -2.11 21.83 17.55
C PRO A 276 -0.78 22.27 16.90
N PHE A 277 -0.69 23.56 16.58
CA PHE A 277 0.50 24.22 16.04
C PHE A 277 0.97 25.34 16.96
N VAL A 278 2.29 25.50 17.11
CA VAL A 278 2.87 26.59 17.90
C VAL A 278 3.63 27.55 17.00
N GLU A 279 3.22 28.83 17.01
CA GLU A 279 3.96 29.92 16.38
C GLU A 279 4.15 31.06 17.39
N GLY A 280 5.41 31.34 17.73
CA GLY A 280 5.75 32.30 18.78
C GLY A 280 5.18 31.90 20.15
N ASP A 281 4.36 32.78 20.74
CA ASP A 281 3.71 32.58 22.05
C ASP A 281 2.28 32.03 21.95
N TRP A 282 1.85 31.59 20.76
CA TRP A 282 0.48 31.14 20.50
C TRP A 282 0.44 29.66 20.10
N LEU A 283 -0.55 28.97 20.65
CA LEU A 283 -1.04 27.69 20.18
C LEU A 283 -2.23 27.93 19.23
N TYR A 284 -2.30 27.19 18.14
CA TYR A 284 -3.41 27.16 17.18
C TYR A 284 -3.94 25.73 17.12
N TYR A 285 -5.25 25.54 17.11
CA TYR A 285 -5.86 24.20 17.09
C TYR A 285 -7.24 24.24 16.43
N SER A 286 -7.65 23.16 15.78
CA SER A 286 -9.05 22.92 15.40
C SER A 286 -9.74 22.13 16.52
N THR A 287 -11.00 22.46 16.83
CA THR A 287 -11.80 21.61 17.72
C THR A 287 -12.27 20.36 16.95
N LYS A 288 -12.69 19.32 17.66
CA LYS A 288 -13.47 18.26 17.03
C LYS A 288 -14.92 18.70 16.74
N SER A 289 -15.52 18.21 15.66
CA SER A 289 -16.96 18.36 15.37
C SER A 289 -17.79 17.32 16.14
N ASP A 290 -19.12 17.49 16.13
CA ASP A 290 -20.08 16.70 16.91
C ASP A 290 -19.87 15.17 16.70
N PRO A 291 -19.59 14.39 17.77
CA PRO A 291 -19.36 12.95 17.69
C PRO A 291 -20.60 12.13 17.28
N GLU A 292 -21.79 12.73 17.19
CA GLU A 292 -23.01 12.06 16.71
C GLU A 292 -23.13 11.95 15.17
N ALA A 293 -22.14 12.41 14.39
CA ALA A 293 -22.10 12.15 12.95
C ALA A 293 -21.93 10.63 12.66
N LYS A 294 -23.00 9.97 12.21
CA LYS A 294 -23.14 8.50 12.17
C LYS A 294 -22.52 7.79 10.96
N ASP A 295 -21.87 8.48 10.04
CA ASP A 295 -21.31 7.84 8.84
C ASP A 295 -19.85 7.41 9.03
N TRP A 296 -19.53 6.16 8.69
CA TRP A 296 -18.18 5.59 8.78
C TRP A 296 -17.17 6.30 7.84
N LEU A 297 -17.65 6.94 6.77
CA LEU A 297 -16.87 7.85 5.91
C LEU A 297 -16.49 9.18 6.61
N SER A 298 -17.18 9.56 7.69
CA SER A 298 -16.95 10.83 8.42
C SER A 298 -15.68 10.85 9.28
N SER A 299 -14.93 9.74 9.33
CA SER A 299 -13.67 9.63 10.08
C SER A 299 -12.59 10.64 9.68
N TYR A 300 -12.73 11.28 8.51
CA TYR A 300 -11.84 12.32 8.00
C TYR A 300 -12.34 13.78 8.17
N SER A 301 -13.63 14.01 8.49
CA SER A 301 -14.25 15.36 8.54
C SER A 301 -14.59 15.85 9.96
N TYR A 302 -13.77 15.47 10.94
CA TYR A 302 -13.99 15.77 12.36
C TYR A 302 -13.56 17.18 12.81
N TYR A 303 -13.36 18.17 11.94
CA TYR A 303 -12.78 19.45 12.38
C TYR A 303 -13.84 20.54 12.49
N GLY A 304 -14.02 21.07 13.70
CA GLY A 304 -14.74 22.31 13.97
C GLY A 304 -13.88 23.57 13.76
N PRO A 305 -14.28 24.71 14.34
CA PRO A 305 -13.58 25.97 14.12
C PRO A 305 -12.16 25.96 14.68
N ILE A 306 -11.31 26.80 14.07
CA ILE A 306 -9.92 26.98 14.51
C ILE A 306 -9.87 28.07 15.56
N TYR A 307 -9.14 27.80 16.64
CA TYR A 307 -8.86 28.72 17.72
C TYR A 307 -7.37 28.99 17.85
N LYS A 308 -7.04 30.06 18.56
CA LYS A 308 -5.73 30.26 19.16
C LYS A 308 -5.81 30.57 20.64
N VAL A 309 -4.82 30.14 21.39
CA VAL A 309 -4.66 30.46 22.81
C VAL A 309 -3.20 30.76 23.12
N LYS A 310 -2.94 31.69 24.05
CA LYS A 310 -1.57 31.99 24.45
C LYS A 310 -0.99 30.81 25.21
N LEU A 311 0.29 30.52 25.03
CA LEU A 311 1.03 29.56 25.86
C LEU A 311 1.09 29.99 27.33
N SER A 312 0.86 31.26 27.65
CA SER A 312 0.67 31.73 29.04
C SER A 312 -0.68 31.33 29.64
N GLY A 313 -1.55 30.68 28.88
CA GLY A 313 -2.96 30.49 29.19
C GLY A 313 -3.81 31.72 28.84
N GLY A 314 -5.11 31.61 29.07
CA GLY A 314 -6.11 32.62 28.76
C GLY A 314 -7.31 32.00 28.04
N LYS A 315 -8.29 32.84 27.68
CA LYS A 315 -9.45 32.38 26.93
C LYS A 315 -9.04 32.10 25.47
N PRO A 316 -9.39 30.92 24.90
CA PRO A 316 -9.24 30.68 23.46
C PRO A 316 -9.97 31.72 22.62
N ILE A 317 -9.36 32.10 21.50
CA ILE A 317 -9.85 33.13 20.57
C ILE A 317 -10.15 32.43 19.23
N PRO A 318 -11.39 32.47 18.73
CA PRO A 318 -11.71 31.87 17.43
C PRO A 318 -11.04 32.65 16.28
N ILE A 319 -10.55 31.92 15.29
CA ILE A 319 -9.96 32.43 14.04
C ILE A 319 -10.91 32.20 12.87
N THR A 320 -11.52 31.02 12.79
CA THR A 320 -12.50 30.66 11.74
C THR A 320 -13.89 30.44 12.32
N LYS A 321 -14.87 30.22 11.44
CA LYS A 321 -16.23 29.82 11.77
C LYS A 321 -16.55 28.53 11.02
N GLY A 322 -17.29 27.62 11.64
CA GLY A 322 -17.68 26.35 11.01
C GLY A 322 -16.53 25.36 10.91
N HIS A 323 -16.68 24.36 10.04
CA HIS A 323 -15.70 23.29 9.85
C HIS A 323 -14.42 23.83 9.19
N SER A 324 -13.27 23.55 9.81
CA SER A 324 -11.98 24.08 9.36
C SER A 324 -10.83 23.16 9.77
N GLY A 325 -10.40 22.30 8.84
CA GLY A 325 -9.28 21.39 9.05
C GLY A 325 -7.96 22.14 9.10
N LEU A 326 -7.42 22.40 10.31
CA LEU A 326 -6.14 23.08 10.48
C LEU A 326 -5.00 22.24 9.89
N LEU A 327 -4.31 22.77 8.88
CA LEU A 327 -3.17 22.10 8.25
C LEU A 327 -1.83 22.53 8.81
N PHE A 328 -1.59 23.85 8.90
CA PHE A 328 -0.36 24.41 9.48
C PHE A 328 -0.46 25.93 9.73
N VAL A 329 0.50 26.44 10.48
CA VAL A 329 0.67 27.88 10.74
C VAL A 329 2.08 28.30 10.35
N LYS A 330 2.20 29.34 9.53
CA LYS A 330 3.48 29.85 9.04
C LYS A 330 3.42 31.35 8.74
N ASP A 331 4.40 32.08 9.22
CA ASP A 331 4.64 33.51 8.96
C ASP A 331 3.41 34.39 9.25
N GLY A 332 2.72 34.09 10.37
CA GLY A 332 1.53 34.81 10.78
C GLY A 332 0.28 34.51 9.95
N TRP A 333 0.28 33.40 9.21
CA TRP A 333 -0.87 32.87 8.48
C TRP A 333 -1.23 31.48 8.98
N VAL A 334 -2.54 31.22 9.09
CA VAL A 334 -3.14 29.91 9.36
C VAL A 334 -3.65 29.36 8.04
N TYR A 335 -3.27 28.12 7.71
CA TYR A 335 -3.69 27.41 6.51
C TYR A 335 -4.62 26.27 6.90
N TYR A 336 -5.78 26.19 6.25
CA TYR A 336 -6.82 25.23 6.59
C TYR A 336 -7.66 24.83 5.37
N GLU A 337 -8.22 23.63 5.43
CA GLU A 337 -9.16 23.09 4.46
C GLU A 337 -10.61 23.34 4.90
N THR A 338 -11.48 23.64 3.95
CA THR A 338 -12.94 23.59 4.14
C THR A 338 -13.44 22.15 3.97
N GLU A 339 -14.65 21.88 4.47
CA GLU A 339 -15.25 20.54 4.47
C GLU A 339 -15.35 19.93 3.06
N SER A 340 -14.97 18.65 2.92
CA SER A 340 -14.91 17.96 1.63
C SER A 340 -16.29 17.71 1.01
N TYR A 341 -17.32 17.51 1.84
CA TYR A 341 -18.64 17.07 1.39
C TYR A 341 -19.53 18.17 0.78
N GLU A 342 -19.21 19.45 0.95
CA GLU A 342 -20.04 20.56 0.44
C GLU A 342 -19.64 21.03 -0.97
N LEU A 343 -19.30 20.16 -1.94
CA LEU A 343 -19.01 20.53 -3.35
C LEU A 343 -17.97 21.69 -3.52
N ASP A 344 -17.22 21.98 -2.46
CA ASP A 344 -16.48 23.23 -2.28
C ASP A 344 -15.29 23.03 -1.33
N HIS A 345 -14.57 21.93 -1.53
CA HIS A 345 -13.32 21.65 -0.83
C HIS A 345 -12.24 22.65 -1.27
N ARG A 346 -11.87 23.58 -0.39
CA ARG A 346 -10.91 24.66 -0.66
C ARG A 346 -9.75 24.62 0.31
N LEU A 347 -8.57 25.01 -0.18
CA LEU A 347 -7.46 25.40 0.68
C LEU A 347 -7.51 26.91 0.90
N ILE A 348 -7.66 27.34 2.16
CA ILE A 348 -7.73 28.74 2.54
C ILE A 348 -6.56 29.07 3.47
N ARG A 349 -6.04 30.29 3.34
CA ARG A 349 -5.19 30.90 4.37
C ARG A 349 -5.85 32.13 4.98
N VAL A 350 -5.68 32.34 6.26
CA VAL A 350 -6.20 33.51 7.00
C VAL A 350 -5.11 34.07 7.91
N LYS A 351 -5.09 35.38 8.15
CA LYS A 351 -4.17 35.95 9.14
C LYS A 351 -4.46 35.36 10.51
N THR A 352 -3.44 35.28 11.36
CA THR A 352 -3.59 34.73 12.72
C THR A 352 -4.54 35.53 13.61
N ASP A 353 -4.98 36.73 13.21
CA ASP A 353 -6.04 37.51 13.86
C ASP A 353 -7.46 37.23 13.31
N GLY A 354 -7.60 36.32 12.35
CA GLY A 354 -8.84 35.98 11.66
C GLY A 354 -9.19 36.88 10.47
N SER A 355 -8.35 37.88 10.16
CA SER A 355 -8.59 38.79 9.04
C SER A 355 -8.02 38.28 7.72
N SER A 356 -8.42 38.91 6.62
CA SER A 356 -7.76 38.77 5.31
C SER A 356 -7.71 37.32 4.78
N ALA A 357 -8.79 36.56 4.97
CA ALA A 357 -8.92 35.22 4.41
C ALA A 357 -8.74 35.24 2.88
N GLN A 358 -7.94 34.32 2.36
CA GLN A 358 -7.58 34.20 0.94
C GLN A 358 -7.59 32.73 0.54
N THR A 359 -8.23 32.43 -0.59
CA THR A 359 -8.15 31.13 -1.22
C THR A 359 -6.75 30.90 -1.78
N VAL A 360 -6.12 29.79 -1.39
CA VAL A 360 -4.85 29.30 -1.95
C VAL A 360 -5.14 28.36 -3.10
N LEU A 361 -6.07 27.42 -2.90
CA LEU A 361 -6.59 26.51 -3.93
C LEU A 361 -8.11 26.60 -3.94
N ALA A 362 -8.68 26.91 -5.10
CA ALA A 362 -10.13 27.04 -5.26
C ALA A 362 -10.82 25.68 -5.25
N GLY A 363 -12.10 25.70 -4.88
CA GLY A 363 -12.97 24.53 -4.88
C GLY A 363 -12.92 23.85 -6.24
N LEU A 364 -12.63 22.57 -6.22
CA LEU A 364 -12.71 21.75 -7.42
C LEU A 364 -14.21 21.52 -7.71
N VAL A 365 -14.60 21.47 -8.98
CA VAL A 365 -16.01 21.43 -9.39
C VAL A 365 -16.41 19.97 -9.59
N GLY A 366 -17.54 19.55 -9.00
CA GLY A 366 -18.03 18.17 -9.11
C GLY A 366 -17.35 17.24 -8.10
N ASP A 367 -17.03 16.02 -8.53
CA ASP A 367 -16.47 14.93 -7.71
C ASP A 367 -14.93 15.00 -7.60
N GLN A 368 -14.38 16.21 -7.67
CA GLN A 368 -12.95 16.44 -7.60
C GLN A 368 -12.54 16.79 -6.17
N GLU A 369 -11.48 16.12 -5.69
CA GLU A 369 -10.92 16.33 -4.35
C GLU A 369 -9.41 16.57 -4.42
N PHE A 370 -8.84 17.16 -3.37
CA PHE A 370 -7.39 17.18 -3.23
C PHE A 370 -6.96 16.74 -1.84
N TYR A 371 -5.79 16.12 -1.78
CA TYR A 371 -5.14 15.76 -0.52
C TYR A 371 -3.79 16.45 -0.44
N THR A 372 -3.63 17.29 0.57
CA THR A 372 -2.35 17.95 0.82
C THR A 372 -1.29 16.91 1.20
N ARG A 373 -0.08 17.04 0.66
CA ARG A 373 1.02 16.07 0.86
C ARG A 373 2.10 16.61 1.77
N ALA A 374 2.65 17.78 1.43
CA ALA A 374 3.75 18.38 2.17
C ALA A 374 3.82 19.89 1.95
N VAL A 375 4.40 20.59 2.92
CA VAL A 375 4.82 21.99 2.80
C VAL A 375 6.34 22.05 2.86
N ILE A 376 6.95 22.61 1.82
CA ILE A 376 8.40 22.72 1.66
C ILE A 376 8.74 24.16 1.33
N GLY A 377 9.26 24.88 2.32
CA GLY A 377 9.53 26.32 2.18
C GLY A 377 8.23 27.08 1.88
N ASP A 378 8.16 27.74 0.72
CA ASP A 378 6.99 28.50 0.26
C ASP A 378 6.08 27.71 -0.69
N TRP A 379 6.32 26.41 -0.85
CA TRP A 379 5.54 25.52 -1.69
C TRP A 379 4.72 24.54 -0.86
N LEU A 380 3.52 24.23 -1.35
CA LEU A 380 2.68 23.13 -0.91
C LEU A 380 2.53 22.16 -2.08
N THR A 381 2.69 20.87 -1.81
CA THR A 381 2.42 19.79 -2.77
C THR A 381 1.12 19.09 -2.39
N TYR A 382 0.33 18.70 -3.39
CA TYR A 382 -0.96 18.03 -3.19
C TYR A 382 -1.26 17.05 -4.33
N THR A 383 -2.09 16.05 -4.08
CA THR A 383 -2.64 15.17 -5.13
C THR A 383 -4.05 15.63 -5.45
N LEU A 384 -4.38 15.67 -6.73
CA LEU A 384 -5.74 15.90 -7.22
C LEU A 384 -6.39 14.54 -7.53
N TYR A 385 -7.63 14.35 -7.11
CA TYR A 385 -8.47 13.20 -7.45
C TYR A 385 -9.71 13.67 -8.22
N ASP A 386 -10.20 12.84 -9.12
CA ASP A 386 -11.38 13.07 -9.95
C ASP A 386 -12.16 11.75 -10.04
N ASN A 387 -13.34 11.68 -9.42
CA ASN A 387 -14.10 10.42 -9.24
C ASN A 387 -13.25 9.29 -8.62
N GLU A 388 -12.60 9.56 -7.49
CA GLU A 388 -11.72 8.62 -6.77
C GLU A 388 -10.44 8.20 -7.53
N GLU A 389 -10.31 8.51 -8.82
CA GLU A 389 -9.08 8.30 -9.58
C GLU A 389 -8.10 9.47 -9.40
N SER A 390 -6.80 9.17 -9.25
CA SER A 390 -5.79 10.22 -9.17
C SER A 390 -5.65 10.98 -10.50
N ALA A 391 -6.02 12.26 -10.52
CA ALA A 391 -5.76 13.18 -11.62
C ALA A 391 -4.29 13.67 -11.67
N GLY A 392 -3.46 13.26 -10.69
CA GLY A 392 -2.03 13.48 -10.59
C GLY A 392 -1.63 14.47 -9.48
N ASP A 393 -0.32 14.59 -9.23
CA ASP A 393 0.18 15.51 -8.20
C ASP A 393 0.56 16.88 -8.74
N TYR A 394 0.50 17.86 -7.86
CA TYR A 394 0.67 19.28 -8.14
C TYR A 394 1.53 19.93 -7.05
N ARG A 395 2.06 21.11 -7.39
CA ARG A 395 2.62 22.05 -6.42
C ARG A 395 2.03 23.43 -6.62
N ILE A 396 1.87 24.18 -5.52
CA ILE A 396 1.38 25.56 -5.52
C ILE A 396 2.14 26.38 -4.47
N LYS A 397 2.36 27.66 -4.71
CA LYS A 397 2.92 28.54 -3.69
C LYS A 397 1.89 28.80 -2.60
N LEU A 398 2.35 29.04 -1.38
CA LEU A 398 1.51 29.36 -0.22
C LEU A 398 0.66 30.64 -0.38
N ASN A 399 0.89 31.44 -1.42
CA ASN A 399 0.06 32.59 -1.79
C ASN A 399 -0.98 32.29 -2.89
N GLY A 400 -1.12 31.04 -3.31
CA GLY A 400 -2.02 30.59 -4.37
C GLY A 400 -1.49 30.78 -5.80
N THR A 401 -0.24 31.21 -5.97
CA THR A 401 0.37 31.39 -7.30
C THR A 401 1.16 30.15 -7.75
N ASP A 402 1.47 30.09 -9.04
CA ASP A 402 2.32 29.07 -9.66
C ASP A 402 1.83 27.63 -9.44
N ASN A 403 0.50 27.43 -9.45
CA ASN A 403 -0.09 26.10 -9.44
C ASN A 403 0.34 25.33 -10.70
N THR A 404 1.14 24.29 -10.50
CA THR A 404 1.80 23.55 -11.57
C THR A 404 1.65 22.05 -11.32
N LYS A 405 1.13 21.32 -12.32
CA LYS A 405 1.13 19.85 -12.32
C LYS A 405 2.57 19.34 -12.27
N LEU A 406 2.87 18.45 -11.33
CA LEU A 406 4.14 17.74 -11.29
C LEU A 406 4.13 16.70 -12.40
N ALA A 407 5.13 16.74 -13.27
CA ALA A 407 5.31 15.71 -14.27
C ALA A 407 5.73 14.43 -13.55
N TYR A 408 4.83 13.45 -13.53
CA TYR A 408 5.24 12.06 -13.37
C TYR A 408 5.87 11.62 -14.68
N SER A 409 6.98 10.89 -14.60
CA SER A 409 7.24 9.88 -15.61
C SER A 409 6.09 8.88 -15.47
N THR A 410 4.98 9.09 -16.19
CA THR A 410 3.75 8.27 -16.09
C THR A 410 3.90 6.95 -16.83
N ALA A 411 5.07 6.34 -16.74
CA ALA A 411 5.19 4.91 -16.96
C ALA A 411 5.97 4.41 -15.74
N PRO A 412 5.60 3.27 -15.13
CA PRO A 412 6.64 2.48 -14.46
C PRO A 412 7.86 2.46 -15.38
N ASP A 413 9.05 2.68 -14.83
CA ASP A 413 10.27 2.47 -15.62
C ASP A 413 10.07 1.15 -16.36
N ALA A 414 10.21 1.16 -17.69
CA ALA A 414 10.02 -0.06 -18.46
C ALA A 414 10.81 -1.18 -17.74
N PRO A 415 10.20 -2.34 -17.49
CA PRO A 415 10.83 -3.39 -16.70
C PRO A 415 12.25 -3.58 -17.22
N THR A 416 13.20 -3.67 -16.31
CA THR A 416 14.58 -3.93 -16.68
C THR A 416 14.63 -5.18 -17.56
N ALA A 417 15.64 -5.30 -18.42
CA ALA A 417 15.77 -6.49 -19.25
C ALA A 417 15.84 -7.80 -18.43
N GLU A 418 16.22 -7.70 -17.14
CA GLU A 418 16.22 -8.80 -16.17
C GLU A 418 14.78 -9.12 -15.71
N GLU A 419 14.03 -8.13 -15.22
CA GLU A 419 12.63 -8.29 -14.81
C GLU A 419 11.74 -8.80 -15.96
N GLN A 420 11.94 -8.26 -17.17
CA GLN A 420 11.24 -8.73 -18.37
C GLN A 420 11.57 -10.19 -18.68
N ALA A 421 12.84 -10.59 -18.55
CA ALA A 421 13.25 -11.97 -18.80
C ALA A 421 12.72 -12.95 -17.74
N GLU A 422 12.67 -12.53 -16.47
CA GLU A 422 12.07 -13.28 -15.36
C GLU A 422 10.57 -13.46 -15.56
N TYR A 423 9.85 -12.39 -15.88
CA TYR A 423 8.43 -12.45 -16.21
C TYR A 423 8.19 -13.41 -17.38
N GLU A 424 8.89 -13.22 -18.51
CA GLU A 424 8.77 -14.12 -19.67
C GLU A 424 9.10 -15.57 -19.32
N GLN A 425 10.04 -15.81 -18.40
CA GLN A 425 10.32 -17.15 -17.90
C GLN A 425 9.15 -17.71 -17.08
N ALA A 426 8.56 -16.92 -16.18
CA ALA A 426 7.39 -17.32 -15.41
C ALA A 426 6.18 -17.62 -16.31
N VAL A 427 5.96 -16.83 -17.37
CA VAL A 427 4.92 -17.10 -18.38
C VAL A 427 5.21 -18.41 -19.10
N ARG A 428 6.46 -18.62 -19.56
CA ARG A 428 6.87 -19.88 -20.21
C ARG A 428 6.67 -21.09 -19.29
N GLN A 429 6.93 -20.94 -17.99
CA GLN A 429 6.72 -22.01 -17.01
C GLN A 429 5.22 -22.30 -16.79
N ASN A 430 4.38 -21.26 -16.77
CA ASN A 430 2.93 -21.44 -16.62
C ASN A 430 2.30 -22.11 -17.84
N TYR A 431 2.64 -21.65 -19.05
CA TYR A 431 2.10 -22.19 -20.30
C TYR A 431 2.73 -23.54 -20.66
N GLY A 432 3.94 -23.82 -20.19
CA GLY A 432 4.62 -25.09 -20.39
C GLY A 432 4.85 -25.38 -21.88
N LYS A 433 4.38 -26.53 -22.35
CA LYS A 433 4.45 -26.91 -23.78
C LYS A 433 3.50 -26.14 -24.70
N TYR A 434 2.54 -25.39 -24.15
CA TYR A 434 1.50 -24.74 -24.93
C TYR A 434 1.90 -23.36 -25.45
N GLU A 435 1.53 -23.08 -26.70
CA GLU A 435 1.54 -21.73 -27.25
C GLU A 435 0.32 -20.95 -26.75
N MET A 436 0.52 -19.68 -26.38
CA MET A 436 -0.58 -18.79 -26.05
C MET A 436 -1.49 -18.58 -27.29
N PRO A 437 -2.82 -18.71 -27.17
CA PRO A 437 -3.75 -18.50 -28.29
C PRO A 437 -3.56 -17.15 -28.97
N ASP A 438 -3.61 -17.13 -30.31
CA ASP A 438 -3.47 -15.89 -31.08
C ASP A 438 -4.61 -14.89 -30.81
N MET A 439 -5.79 -15.39 -30.48
CA MET A 439 -6.91 -14.56 -30.07
C MET A 439 -6.64 -13.88 -28.72
N LEU A 440 -6.05 -14.59 -27.74
CA LEU A 440 -5.69 -14.02 -26.45
C LEU A 440 -4.62 -12.93 -26.61
N LYS A 441 -3.58 -13.18 -27.42
CA LYS A 441 -2.57 -12.15 -27.76
C LYS A 441 -3.21 -10.89 -28.34
N GLN A 442 -4.21 -11.05 -29.21
CA GLN A 442 -4.95 -9.93 -29.80
C GLN A 442 -5.87 -9.22 -28.81
N VAL A 443 -6.44 -9.95 -27.84
CA VAL A 443 -7.23 -9.38 -26.73
C VAL A 443 -6.35 -8.50 -25.85
N ILE A 444 -5.19 -9.01 -25.42
CA ILE A 444 -4.21 -8.25 -24.63
C ILE A 444 -3.79 -6.97 -25.38
N ALA A 445 -3.45 -7.09 -26.67
CA ALA A 445 -3.07 -5.93 -27.48
C ALA A 445 -4.21 -4.91 -27.67
N LEU A 446 -5.46 -5.37 -27.76
CA LEU A 446 -6.63 -4.47 -27.81
C LEU A 446 -6.84 -3.77 -26.48
N GLU A 447 -6.65 -4.48 -25.37
CA GLU A 447 -6.77 -3.91 -24.04
C GLU A 447 -5.77 -2.77 -23.84
N ASP A 448 -4.50 -2.97 -24.22
CA ASP A 448 -3.47 -1.92 -24.23
C ASP A 448 -3.89 -0.71 -25.09
N GLU A 449 -4.39 -0.95 -26.30
CA GLU A 449 -4.88 0.09 -27.20
C GLU A 449 -6.00 0.92 -26.55
N LEU A 450 -6.97 0.26 -25.91
CA LEU A 450 -8.10 0.91 -25.26
C LEU A 450 -7.69 1.64 -23.98
N ARG A 451 -6.71 1.12 -23.24
CA ARG A 451 -6.10 1.76 -22.08
C ARG A 451 -5.40 3.06 -22.47
N GLU A 452 -4.59 3.05 -23.53
CA GLU A 452 -3.95 4.25 -24.08
C GLU A 452 -4.96 5.32 -24.53
N ARG A 453 -6.08 4.88 -25.10
CA ARG A 453 -7.20 5.74 -25.50
C ARG A 453 -8.06 6.21 -24.32
N LYS A 454 -7.72 5.81 -23.10
CA LYS A 454 -8.50 6.05 -21.87
C LYS A 454 -9.95 5.61 -22.01
N MET A 455 -10.19 4.49 -22.69
CA MET A 455 -11.51 3.91 -22.92
C MET A 455 -11.94 2.89 -21.86
N LEU A 456 -11.00 2.40 -21.06
CA LEU A 456 -11.30 1.58 -19.89
C LEU A 456 -11.62 2.50 -18.70
N LEU A 457 -12.52 2.09 -17.81
CA LEU A 457 -12.87 2.77 -16.55
C LEU A 457 -12.47 1.78 -15.43
N GLY A 458 -11.48 2.08 -14.61
CA GLY A 458 -11.13 1.26 -13.44
C GLY A 458 -10.44 -0.11 -13.65
N GLY A 459 -10.54 -0.79 -14.81
CA GLY A 459 -9.81 -2.05 -15.05
C GLY A 459 -10.35 -2.91 -16.21
N GLY A 460 -9.45 -3.71 -16.82
CA GLY A 460 -9.73 -4.82 -17.75
C GLY A 460 -10.57 -4.55 -19.01
N LEU A 461 -10.75 -5.59 -19.84
CA LEU A 461 -11.64 -5.59 -20.99
C LEU A 461 -12.98 -6.27 -20.64
N ILE A 462 -14.02 -5.48 -20.38
CA ILE A 462 -15.37 -5.98 -20.01
C ILE A 462 -15.34 -6.77 -18.69
N HIS A 463 -14.79 -6.16 -17.64
CA HIS A 463 -14.50 -6.71 -16.30
C HIS A 463 -13.14 -7.42 -16.16
N PRO A 464 -12.86 -8.58 -16.79
CA PRO A 464 -11.57 -9.24 -16.62
C PRO A 464 -10.42 -8.46 -17.26
N TYR A 465 -9.30 -8.43 -16.57
CA TYR A 465 -8.00 -8.06 -17.09
C TYR A 465 -7.31 -9.27 -17.72
N PHE A 466 -6.82 -9.12 -18.95
CA PHE A 466 -6.19 -10.20 -19.71
C PHE A 466 -4.68 -10.06 -19.74
N GLU A 467 -3.95 -11.13 -19.40
CA GLU A 467 -2.49 -11.13 -19.43
C GLU A 467 -1.93 -12.54 -19.68
N GLY A 468 -0.68 -12.61 -20.17
CA GLY A 468 0.12 -13.82 -20.08
C GLY A 468 0.58 -14.06 -18.65
N PHE A 469 -0.30 -14.52 -17.76
CA PHE A 469 0.07 -14.70 -16.36
C PHE A 469 1.25 -15.67 -16.18
N GLY A 470 2.19 -15.27 -15.31
CA GLY A 470 3.28 -16.12 -14.86
C GLY A 470 2.81 -17.22 -13.90
N ILE A 471 3.66 -18.23 -13.66
CA ILE A 471 3.28 -19.43 -12.89
C ILE A 471 2.87 -19.14 -11.44
N GLY A 472 3.29 -18.01 -10.87
CA GLY A 472 2.93 -17.57 -9.52
C GLY A 472 1.53 -16.96 -9.38
N TYR A 473 0.79 -16.74 -10.47
CA TYR A 473 -0.56 -16.17 -10.43
C TYR A 473 -1.61 -17.28 -10.39
N ARG A 474 -1.66 -18.01 -9.28
CA ARG A 474 -2.57 -19.13 -9.03
C ARG A 474 -2.97 -19.12 -7.55
N TYR A 475 -4.24 -19.31 -7.26
CA TYR A 475 -4.70 -19.63 -5.89
C TYR A 475 -4.44 -21.09 -5.56
N GLU A 476 -4.47 -21.40 -4.27
CA GLU A 476 -4.40 -22.76 -3.75
C GLU A 476 -5.51 -23.64 -4.33
N SER A 477 -6.69 -23.10 -4.63
CA SER A 477 -7.79 -23.83 -5.28
C SER A 477 -7.60 -24.04 -6.79
N THR A 478 -6.54 -23.50 -7.41
CA THR A 478 -6.34 -23.59 -8.87
C THR A 478 -5.86 -24.98 -9.28
N PRO A 479 -6.66 -25.79 -10.00
CA PRO A 479 -6.26 -27.14 -10.36
C PRO A 479 -4.94 -27.15 -11.15
N ILE A 480 -4.04 -28.10 -10.85
CA ILE A 480 -2.66 -28.10 -11.38
C ILE A 480 -2.57 -28.19 -12.91
N ASP A 481 -3.66 -28.61 -13.57
CA ASP A 481 -3.81 -28.71 -15.01
C ASP A 481 -4.60 -27.52 -15.64
N VAL A 482 -4.82 -26.45 -14.87
CA VAL A 482 -5.36 -25.16 -15.34
C VAL A 482 -4.24 -24.14 -15.57
N ILE A 483 -4.30 -23.40 -16.69
CA ILE A 483 -3.38 -22.30 -17.02
C ILE A 483 -4.12 -20.96 -16.97
N PRO A 484 -3.90 -20.11 -15.96
CA PRO A 484 -4.54 -18.80 -15.85
C PRO A 484 -4.21 -17.85 -17.01
N PHE A 485 -5.18 -17.05 -17.45
CA PHE A 485 -5.03 -16.05 -18.51
C PHE A 485 -5.85 -14.76 -18.33
N ALA A 486 -6.80 -14.71 -17.39
CA ALA A 486 -7.57 -13.50 -17.06
C ALA A 486 -7.92 -13.44 -15.56
N MET A 487 -8.09 -12.24 -15.00
CA MET A 487 -8.46 -12.01 -13.59
C MET A 487 -9.50 -10.88 -13.48
N ASP A 488 -10.46 -10.97 -12.56
CA ASP A 488 -11.44 -9.89 -12.31
C ASP A 488 -10.83 -8.75 -11.47
N ASN A 489 -11.29 -7.51 -11.66
CA ASN A 489 -10.68 -6.30 -11.09
C ASN A 489 -11.44 -5.65 -9.93
N TYR A 490 -12.73 -5.97 -9.71
CA TYR A 490 -13.60 -5.10 -8.92
C TYR A 490 -13.84 -5.51 -7.46
N ASP A 491 -13.77 -6.79 -7.12
CA ASP A 491 -13.71 -7.32 -5.76
C ASP A 491 -13.60 -8.85 -5.89
N ASP A 492 -12.79 -9.46 -5.04
CA ASP A 492 -12.63 -10.92 -4.88
C ASP A 492 -11.97 -11.67 -6.06
N GLU A 493 -10.64 -11.85 -5.96
CA GLU A 493 -9.84 -13.06 -6.20
C GLU A 493 -10.26 -14.11 -7.27
N VAL A 494 -11.06 -13.75 -8.26
CA VAL A 494 -11.52 -14.65 -9.32
C VAL A 494 -10.57 -14.57 -10.49
N HIS A 495 -10.15 -15.74 -10.98
CA HIS A 495 -9.41 -15.82 -12.24
C HIS A 495 -9.97 -16.89 -13.18
N TYR A 496 -9.60 -16.76 -14.44
CA TYR A 496 -10.00 -17.66 -15.51
C TYR A 496 -8.79 -18.34 -16.11
N GLY A 497 -8.92 -19.64 -16.42
CA GLY A 497 -7.83 -20.44 -16.95
C GLY A 497 -8.26 -21.49 -17.97
N PHE A 498 -7.29 -21.94 -18.77
CA PHE A 498 -7.46 -23.03 -19.72
C PHE A 498 -7.33 -24.37 -19.02
N LEU A 499 -8.35 -25.22 -19.13
CA LEU A 499 -8.30 -26.60 -18.64
C LEU A 499 -7.57 -27.48 -19.66
N THR A 500 -6.37 -27.93 -19.31
CA THR A 500 -5.51 -28.72 -20.21
C THR A 500 -5.80 -30.22 -20.15
N ASP A 501 -6.60 -30.66 -19.18
CA ASP A 501 -6.91 -32.05 -18.90
C ASP A 501 -5.63 -32.90 -18.81
N PHE A 502 -4.74 -32.51 -17.89
CA PHE A 502 -3.39 -33.08 -17.72
C PHE A 502 -2.62 -33.21 -19.04
N GLY A 503 -2.63 -32.14 -19.82
CA GLY A 503 -1.88 -32.07 -21.07
C GLY A 503 -2.48 -32.87 -22.24
N THR A 504 -3.71 -33.37 -22.15
CA THR A 504 -4.36 -34.16 -23.22
C THR A 504 -4.93 -33.28 -24.34
N VAL A 505 -5.22 -32.01 -24.06
CA VAL A 505 -5.64 -31.05 -25.09
C VAL A 505 -4.47 -30.78 -26.05
N SER A 506 -4.77 -30.74 -27.36
CA SER A 506 -3.74 -30.56 -28.40
C SER A 506 -3.19 -29.14 -28.47
N ASN A 507 -4.04 -28.14 -28.21
CA ASN A 507 -3.72 -26.72 -28.20
C ASN A 507 -4.76 -25.94 -27.38
N LEU A 508 -4.42 -24.76 -26.86
CA LEU A 508 -5.29 -24.00 -25.95
C LEU A 508 -6.52 -23.37 -26.63
N ASP A 509 -6.61 -23.34 -27.96
CA ASP A 509 -7.85 -22.90 -28.65
C ASP A 509 -9.00 -23.91 -28.47
N GLU A 510 -8.69 -25.17 -28.13
CA GLU A 510 -9.66 -26.25 -27.89
C GLU A 510 -9.96 -26.49 -26.40
N ALA A 511 -9.18 -25.88 -25.50
CA ALA A 511 -9.30 -26.08 -24.07
C ALA A 511 -10.56 -25.41 -23.51
N ALA A 512 -11.28 -26.11 -22.62
CA ALA A 512 -12.37 -25.50 -21.88
C ALA A 512 -11.84 -24.39 -20.96
N ILE A 513 -12.69 -23.41 -20.66
CA ILE A 513 -12.36 -22.30 -19.78
C ILE A 513 -12.99 -22.53 -18.43
N VAL A 514 -12.17 -22.42 -17.40
CA VAL A 514 -12.54 -22.60 -16.00
C VAL A 514 -12.48 -21.26 -15.30
N ARG A 515 -13.48 -20.97 -14.47
CA ARG A 515 -13.50 -19.92 -13.46
C ARG A 515 -13.03 -20.52 -12.14
N VAL A 516 -12.13 -19.84 -11.45
CA VAL A 516 -11.67 -20.20 -10.10
C VAL A 516 -12.01 -19.05 -9.16
N SER A 517 -12.77 -19.33 -8.11
CA SER A 517 -13.23 -18.40 -7.06
C SER A 517 -12.89 -18.99 -5.68
N PRO A 518 -11.76 -18.62 -5.05
CA PRO A 518 -11.24 -19.33 -3.87
C PRO A 518 -12.14 -19.25 -2.62
N TYR A 519 -13.09 -18.32 -2.58
CA TYR A 519 -13.97 -18.08 -1.42
C TYR A 519 -15.37 -18.69 -1.55
N GLU A 520 -15.66 -19.37 -2.65
CA GLU A 520 -16.93 -20.08 -2.85
C GLU A 520 -16.82 -21.54 -2.40
N ASP A 521 -17.95 -22.12 -1.96
CA ASP A 521 -18.04 -23.53 -1.57
C ASP A 521 -17.63 -24.46 -2.73
N ASP A 522 -17.95 -24.08 -3.96
CA ASP A 522 -17.54 -24.75 -5.19
C ASP A 522 -16.55 -23.87 -5.98
N PRO A 523 -15.27 -23.86 -5.62
CA PRO A 523 -14.32 -22.83 -6.06
C PRO A 523 -13.96 -22.92 -7.53
N VAL A 524 -14.40 -23.95 -8.26
CA VAL A 524 -13.97 -24.23 -9.64
C VAL A 524 -15.18 -24.57 -10.52
N GLN A 525 -15.36 -23.84 -11.63
CA GLN A 525 -16.51 -24.01 -12.52
C GLN A 525 -16.10 -23.93 -14.00
N ILE A 526 -16.62 -24.83 -14.86
CA ILE A 526 -16.45 -24.69 -16.32
C ILE A 526 -17.45 -23.65 -16.85
N VAL A 527 -16.94 -22.58 -17.45
CA VAL A 527 -17.75 -21.44 -17.92
C VAL A 527 -17.79 -21.28 -19.43
N ALA A 528 -16.88 -21.95 -20.17
CA ALA A 528 -16.95 -22.02 -21.63
C ALA A 528 -16.26 -23.25 -22.20
N GLY A 529 -16.68 -23.71 -23.37
CA GLY A 529 -16.04 -24.83 -24.07
C GLY A 529 -14.74 -24.47 -24.79
N ASN A 530 -14.46 -23.18 -24.99
CA ASN A 530 -13.20 -22.64 -25.50
C ASN A 530 -13.11 -21.12 -25.33
N PHE A 531 -11.94 -20.55 -25.59
CA PHE A 531 -11.69 -19.11 -25.46
C PHE A 531 -12.59 -18.24 -26.34
N ARG A 532 -12.93 -18.68 -27.55
CA ARG A 532 -13.86 -17.93 -28.41
C ARG A 532 -15.25 -17.86 -27.79
N ALA A 533 -15.76 -18.97 -27.28
CA ALA A 533 -17.06 -19.00 -26.61
C ALA A 533 -17.05 -18.17 -25.32
N PHE A 534 -15.95 -18.19 -24.56
CA PHE A 534 -15.75 -17.30 -23.43
C PHE A 534 -15.84 -15.82 -23.84
N MET A 535 -15.16 -15.41 -24.91
CA MET A 535 -15.24 -14.04 -25.42
C MET A 535 -16.64 -13.68 -25.93
N GLN A 536 -17.39 -14.63 -26.51
CA GLN A 536 -18.80 -14.41 -26.91
C GLN A 536 -19.68 -14.18 -25.68
N LEU A 537 -19.51 -14.99 -24.62
CA LEU A 537 -20.24 -14.79 -23.37
C LEU A 537 -19.87 -13.46 -22.73
N LEU A 538 -18.59 -13.15 -22.61
CA LEU A 538 -18.15 -11.90 -22.01
C LEU A 538 -18.67 -10.66 -22.77
N ALA A 539 -18.66 -10.71 -24.11
CA ALA A 539 -19.10 -9.60 -24.94
C ALA A 539 -20.61 -9.39 -24.99
N TYR A 540 -21.43 -10.41 -24.68
CA TYR A 540 -22.90 -10.33 -24.81
C TYR A 540 -23.67 -10.59 -23.52
N LYS A 541 -23.12 -11.38 -22.61
CA LYS A 541 -23.71 -11.91 -21.37
C LYS A 541 -22.64 -12.11 -20.28
N PRO A 542 -21.91 -11.06 -19.86
CA PRO A 542 -20.78 -11.18 -18.93
C PRO A 542 -21.16 -11.82 -17.58
N MET A 543 -22.36 -11.51 -17.05
CA MET A 543 -22.90 -12.13 -15.82
C MET A 543 -22.98 -13.66 -15.89
N SER A 544 -23.17 -14.24 -17.09
CA SER A 544 -23.19 -15.70 -17.28
C SER A 544 -21.82 -16.34 -17.14
N VAL A 545 -20.72 -15.58 -17.21
CA VAL A 545 -19.38 -16.08 -16.94
C VAL A 545 -19.05 -15.94 -15.46
N GLN A 546 -19.60 -14.91 -14.80
CA GLN A 546 -19.30 -14.59 -13.42
C GLN A 546 -20.10 -15.43 -12.41
N TYR A 547 -21.37 -15.71 -12.69
CA TYR A 547 -22.29 -16.32 -11.71
C TYR A 547 -22.84 -17.68 -12.13
N TRP A 548 -22.38 -18.26 -13.24
CA TRP A 548 -22.86 -19.57 -13.65
C TRP A 548 -22.46 -20.67 -12.66
N MET A 549 -23.42 -21.54 -12.35
CA MET A 549 -23.23 -22.76 -11.57
C MET A 549 -23.74 -23.95 -12.39
N ALA A 550 -23.03 -25.07 -12.38
CA ALA A 550 -23.33 -26.22 -13.24
C ALA A 550 -24.75 -26.78 -13.07
N ASP A 551 -25.32 -26.70 -11.86
CA ASP A 551 -26.65 -27.19 -11.50
C ASP A 551 -27.72 -26.08 -11.43
N MET A 552 -27.41 -24.87 -11.91
CA MET A 552 -28.32 -23.72 -11.88
C MET A 552 -29.67 -24.04 -12.57
N PRO A 553 -30.80 -23.94 -11.86
CA PRO A 553 -32.13 -24.07 -12.44
C PRO A 553 -32.44 -22.98 -13.48
N GLU A 554 -33.31 -23.30 -14.45
CA GLU A 554 -33.73 -22.35 -15.49
C GLU A 554 -34.37 -21.07 -14.93
N ASP A 555 -35.15 -21.19 -13.85
CA ASP A 555 -35.79 -20.05 -13.19
C ASP A 555 -34.76 -19.10 -12.54
N ASP A 556 -33.70 -19.65 -11.94
CA ASP A 556 -32.61 -18.88 -11.31
C ASP A 556 -31.75 -18.20 -12.38
N TYR A 557 -31.50 -18.89 -13.50
CA TYR A 557 -30.85 -18.29 -14.66
C TYR A 557 -31.69 -17.15 -15.26
N ALA A 558 -33.02 -17.31 -15.33
CA ALA A 558 -33.91 -16.26 -15.78
C ALA A 558 -33.85 -15.03 -14.88
N TYR A 559 -33.80 -15.22 -13.56
CA TYR A 559 -33.60 -14.15 -12.58
C TYR A 559 -32.25 -13.43 -12.80
N LEU A 560 -31.14 -14.16 -12.99
CA LEU A 560 -29.83 -13.60 -13.30
C LEU A 560 -29.87 -12.73 -14.57
N GLN A 561 -30.66 -13.11 -15.58
CA GLN A 561 -30.83 -12.31 -16.80
C GLN A 561 -31.62 -11.03 -16.57
N GLU A 562 -32.57 -11.01 -15.64
CA GLU A 562 -33.30 -9.79 -15.26
C GLU A 562 -32.36 -8.80 -14.57
N GLU A 563 -31.55 -9.25 -13.61
CA GLU A 563 -30.54 -8.40 -12.95
C GLU A 563 -29.49 -7.88 -13.96
N ALA A 564 -29.01 -8.75 -14.85
CA ALA A 564 -28.07 -8.36 -15.90
C ALA A 564 -28.64 -7.25 -16.81
N ALA A 565 -29.94 -7.26 -17.09
CA ALA A 565 -30.59 -6.25 -17.92
C ALA A 565 -30.71 -4.89 -17.21
N GLU A 566 -30.80 -4.86 -15.88
CA GLU A 566 -30.74 -3.63 -15.10
C GLU A 566 -29.34 -3.03 -15.10
N VAL A 567 -28.31 -3.87 -14.94
CA VAL A 567 -26.90 -3.47 -15.04
C VAL A 567 -26.58 -2.95 -16.44
N GLU A 568 -27.02 -3.61 -17.51
CA GLU A 568 -26.78 -3.15 -18.89
C GLU A 568 -27.41 -1.76 -19.16
N GLN A 569 -28.52 -1.45 -18.50
CA GLN A 569 -29.15 -0.13 -18.57
C GLN A 569 -28.33 0.96 -17.87
N SER A 570 -27.61 0.62 -16.80
CA SER A 570 -26.76 1.55 -16.05
C SER A 570 -25.39 1.79 -16.70
N LEU A 571 -24.95 0.94 -17.63
CA LEU A 571 -23.70 1.12 -18.37
C LEU A 571 -23.61 2.50 -19.06
N THR A 572 -22.47 3.14 -18.89
CA THR A 572 -22.07 4.37 -19.58
C THR A 572 -21.95 4.14 -21.09
N GLN A 573 -22.01 5.24 -21.86
CA GLN A 573 -21.79 5.17 -23.31
C GLN A 573 -20.40 4.61 -23.66
N LYS A 574 -19.41 4.91 -22.82
CA LYS A 574 -18.03 4.48 -23.00
C LYS A 574 -17.88 2.96 -22.89
N GLU A 575 -18.55 2.33 -21.93
CA GLU A 575 -18.58 0.87 -21.77
C GLU A 575 -19.31 0.19 -22.94
N LYS A 576 -20.43 0.79 -23.39
CA LYS A 576 -21.16 0.32 -24.58
C LYS A 576 -20.29 0.37 -25.84
N ASP A 577 -19.48 1.42 -26.00
CA ASP A 577 -18.54 1.56 -27.11
C ASP A 577 -17.43 0.51 -27.05
N VAL A 578 -16.87 0.23 -25.86
CA VAL A 578 -15.87 -0.83 -25.65
C VAL A 578 -16.43 -2.19 -26.04
N MET A 579 -17.64 -2.54 -25.59
CA MET A 579 -18.31 -3.79 -25.97
C MET A 579 -18.49 -3.89 -27.50
N SER A 580 -18.87 -2.81 -28.18
CA SER A 580 -18.98 -2.79 -29.65
C SER A 580 -17.64 -3.04 -30.33
N ILE A 581 -16.57 -2.39 -29.87
CA ILE A 581 -15.22 -2.57 -30.41
C ILE A 581 -14.78 -4.03 -30.28
N VAL A 582 -15.00 -4.66 -29.13
CA VAL A 582 -14.65 -6.08 -28.91
C VAL A 582 -15.43 -6.99 -29.88
N ARG A 583 -16.75 -6.81 -29.98
CA ARG A 583 -17.60 -7.61 -30.90
C ARG A 583 -17.13 -7.49 -32.34
N GLU A 584 -16.87 -6.28 -32.81
CA GLU A 584 -16.44 -6.00 -34.19
C GLU A 584 -15.02 -6.49 -34.46
N ARG A 585 -14.07 -6.25 -33.54
CA ARG A 585 -12.65 -6.62 -33.72
C ARG A 585 -12.47 -8.12 -33.87
N PHE A 586 -13.23 -8.90 -33.11
CA PHE A 586 -13.11 -10.36 -33.06
C PHE A 586 -14.18 -11.10 -33.85
N ALA A 587 -15.04 -10.36 -34.56
CA ALA A 587 -16.20 -10.89 -35.29
C ALA A 587 -17.00 -11.89 -34.43
N LEU A 588 -17.36 -11.46 -33.21
CA LEU A 588 -18.09 -12.28 -32.27
C LEU A 588 -19.58 -12.21 -32.60
N GLU A 589 -20.20 -13.39 -32.69
CA GLU A 589 -21.65 -13.52 -32.80
C GLU A 589 -22.24 -13.95 -31.45
N PRO A 590 -23.46 -13.52 -31.10
CA PRO A 590 -24.08 -13.91 -29.85
C PRO A 590 -24.40 -15.41 -29.82
N ILE A 591 -24.26 -16.04 -28.66
CA ILE A 591 -24.81 -17.38 -28.40
C ILE A 591 -26.32 -17.22 -28.23
N SER A 592 -27.10 -17.87 -29.09
CA SER A 592 -28.55 -17.64 -29.20
C SER A 592 -29.33 -18.04 -27.94
N ASP A 593 -28.89 -19.12 -27.29
CA ASP A 593 -29.47 -19.64 -26.06
C ASP A 593 -28.32 -20.04 -25.14
N VAL A 594 -27.99 -19.14 -24.21
CA VAL A 594 -26.86 -19.32 -23.30
C VAL A 594 -27.14 -20.41 -22.27
N TYR A 595 -28.38 -20.53 -21.77
CA TYR A 595 -28.74 -21.58 -20.82
C TYR A 595 -28.59 -22.97 -21.46
N ALA A 596 -29.16 -23.17 -22.66
CA ALA A 596 -29.00 -24.43 -23.39
C ALA A 596 -27.53 -24.71 -23.76
N TYR A 597 -26.75 -23.67 -24.04
CA TYR A 597 -25.31 -23.81 -24.27
C TYR A 597 -24.58 -24.32 -23.01
N MET A 598 -24.85 -23.74 -21.84
CA MET A 598 -24.19 -24.13 -20.59
C MET A 598 -24.60 -25.54 -20.14
N GLN A 599 -25.88 -25.90 -20.28
CA GLN A 599 -26.36 -27.27 -20.02
C GLN A 599 -25.64 -28.28 -20.92
N LYS A 600 -25.56 -27.98 -22.23
CA LYS A 600 -24.83 -28.83 -23.18
C LYS A 600 -23.34 -28.91 -22.85
N LEU A 601 -22.72 -27.83 -22.38
CA LEU A 601 -21.32 -27.80 -21.96
C LEU A 601 -21.07 -28.80 -20.82
N GLY A 602 -21.96 -28.83 -19.82
CA GLY A 602 -21.94 -29.83 -18.74
C GLY A 602 -22.11 -31.26 -19.27
N GLU A 603 -23.15 -31.53 -20.07
CA GLU A 603 -23.36 -32.86 -20.65
C GLU A 603 -22.19 -33.35 -21.51
N ASP A 604 -21.60 -32.46 -22.31
CA ASP A 604 -20.46 -32.77 -23.17
C ASP A 604 -19.19 -33.02 -22.33
N ARG A 605 -19.08 -32.41 -21.14
CA ARG A 605 -18.02 -32.71 -20.17
C ARG A 605 -18.23 -34.08 -19.53
N GLU A 606 -19.42 -34.37 -19.01
CA GLU A 606 -19.75 -35.66 -18.38
C GLU A 606 -19.48 -36.85 -19.31
N LYS A 607 -19.75 -36.70 -20.62
CA LYS A 607 -19.48 -37.74 -21.63
C LYS A 607 -17.99 -37.98 -21.87
N LYS A 608 -17.12 -37.02 -21.53
CA LYS A 608 -15.66 -37.09 -21.76
C LYS A 608 -14.88 -37.61 -20.55
N ILE A 609 -15.37 -37.37 -19.34
CA ILE A 609 -14.64 -37.77 -18.13
C ILE A 609 -14.68 -39.29 -17.93
N ALA A 610 -13.56 -39.85 -17.50
CA ALA A 610 -13.40 -41.25 -17.12
C ALA A 610 -13.65 -41.47 -15.62
N ALA A 611 -13.47 -40.44 -14.80
CA ALA A 611 -13.74 -40.42 -13.36
C ALA A 611 -14.18 -39.02 -12.93
N ALA A 612 -15.06 -38.96 -11.93
CA ALA A 612 -15.43 -37.71 -11.25
C ALA A 612 -14.34 -37.29 -10.25
N THR A 613 -14.33 -36.01 -9.88
CA THR A 613 -13.46 -35.38 -8.88
C THR A 613 -14.28 -34.42 -8.04
N GLU A 614 -13.82 -34.11 -6.84
CA GLU A 614 -14.53 -33.27 -5.85
C GLU A 614 -14.66 -31.81 -6.32
N ASP A 615 -13.71 -31.33 -7.13
CA ASP A 615 -13.78 -30.01 -7.78
C ASP A 615 -14.80 -29.92 -8.94
N GLY A 616 -15.56 -30.99 -9.20
CA GLY A 616 -16.59 -31.04 -10.25
C GLY A 616 -16.08 -31.10 -11.69
N LEU A 617 -14.76 -30.99 -11.93
CA LEU A 617 -14.21 -30.96 -13.29
C LEU A 617 -14.07 -32.35 -13.92
N GLY A 618 -13.80 -33.39 -13.13
CA GLY A 618 -13.57 -34.79 -13.55
C GLY A 618 -12.34 -35.02 -14.44
N VAL A 619 -11.77 -36.22 -14.45
CA VAL A 619 -10.55 -36.55 -15.21
C VAL A 619 -10.88 -37.10 -16.59
N VAL A 620 -10.32 -36.53 -17.66
CA VAL A 620 -10.35 -37.12 -19.00
C VAL A 620 -9.16 -38.09 -19.16
N TYR A 621 -9.43 -39.33 -19.56
CA TYR A 621 -8.39 -40.36 -19.71
C TYR A 621 -8.64 -41.24 -20.92
N SER A 622 -7.58 -41.49 -21.70
CA SER A 622 -7.64 -42.29 -22.95
C SER A 622 -6.92 -43.63 -22.86
N GLY A 623 -6.42 -44.01 -21.68
CA GLY A 623 -5.77 -45.30 -21.45
C GLY A 623 -6.76 -46.48 -21.45
N THR A 624 -6.22 -47.69 -21.62
CA THR A 624 -7.01 -48.93 -21.65
C THR A 624 -7.21 -49.58 -20.27
N GLU A 625 -6.65 -48.96 -19.23
CA GLU A 625 -6.82 -49.42 -17.84
C GLU A 625 -8.28 -49.21 -17.46
N THR A 626 -9.01 -50.29 -17.23
CA THR A 626 -10.35 -50.20 -16.63
C THR A 626 -10.16 -49.60 -15.25
N ALA A 627 -10.80 -48.45 -14.99
CA ALA A 627 -11.00 -47.94 -13.65
C ALA A 627 -11.36 -49.13 -12.75
N SER A 628 -10.69 -49.26 -11.60
CA SER A 628 -11.25 -50.10 -10.56
C SER A 628 -12.69 -49.64 -10.34
N VAL A 629 -13.62 -50.59 -10.14
CA VAL A 629 -15.06 -50.32 -10.04
C VAL A 629 -15.39 -49.28 -8.95
N GLN A 630 -14.43 -49.01 -8.07
CA GLN A 630 -14.27 -47.83 -7.25
C GLN A 630 -12.81 -47.38 -7.42
N PRO A 631 -12.50 -46.11 -7.74
CA PRO A 631 -11.14 -45.59 -7.59
C PRO A 631 -10.60 -45.97 -6.21
N LEU A 632 -9.30 -46.24 -6.09
CA LEU A 632 -8.71 -46.38 -4.76
C LEU A 632 -8.91 -45.02 -4.06
N ALA A 633 -9.88 -44.93 -3.16
CA ALA A 633 -10.18 -43.67 -2.47
C ALA A 633 -9.06 -43.40 -1.47
N PHE A 634 -8.39 -42.27 -1.61
CA PHE A 634 -7.52 -41.76 -0.56
C PHE A 634 -8.43 -41.10 0.49
N ASP A 635 -8.34 -41.52 1.74
CA ASP A 635 -9.17 -40.94 2.81
C ASP A 635 -8.58 -39.57 3.20
N PHE A 636 -9.16 -38.49 2.65
CA PHE A 636 -8.71 -37.13 2.90
C PHE A 636 -9.18 -36.60 4.27
N GLU A 637 -10.21 -37.20 4.89
CA GLU A 637 -10.76 -36.75 6.19
C GLU A 637 -9.83 -37.08 7.38
N GLU A 638 -8.86 -37.98 7.20
CA GLU A 638 -7.93 -38.39 8.28
C GLU A 638 -6.73 -37.44 8.48
N TYR A 639 -6.56 -36.41 7.63
CA TYR A 639 -5.33 -35.61 7.55
C TYR A 639 -5.52 -34.09 7.73
N GLU A 640 -6.23 -33.66 8.78
CA GLU A 640 -6.34 -32.23 9.16
C GLU A 640 -4.96 -31.55 9.37
N ASP A 641 -3.91 -32.31 9.72
CA ASP A 641 -2.52 -31.82 9.94
C ASP A 641 -1.58 -32.04 8.73
N GLY A 642 -2.12 -32.39 7.56
CA GLY A 642 -1.37 -32.62 6.31
C GLY A 642 -0.79 -34.03 6.14
N VAL A 643 -0.55 -34.44 4.89
CA VAL A 643 -0.24 -35.85 4.57
C VAL A 643 1.22 -36.22 4.78
N HIS A 644 1.46 -37.42 5.34
CA HIS A 644 2.79 -37.98 5.45
C HIS A 644 3.24 -38.68 4.17
N ARG A 645 4.53 -38.53 3.84
CA ARG A 645 5.15 -39.13 2.65
C ARG A 645 4.99 -40.66 2.57
N ALA A 646 4.90 -41.35 3.70
CA ALA A 646 4.74 -42.80 3.72
C ALA A 646 3.39 -43.22 3.13
N ASP A 647 2.32 -42.52 3.50
CA ASP A 647 0.95 -42.83 3.07
C ASP A 647 0.77 -42.51 1.57
N LEU A 648 1.35 -41.40 1.09
CA LEU A 648 1.44 -41.11 -0.35
C LEU A 648 2.18 -42.21 -1.11
N LYS A 649 3.23 -42.76 -0.51
CA LYS A 649 4.04 -43.78 -1.19
C LYS A 649 3.25 -45.06 -1.39
N ASP A 650 2.59 -45.53 -0.33
CA ASP A 650 1.79 -46.75 -0.37
C ASP A 650 0.63 -46.61 -1.38
N PHE A 651 -0.06 -45.46 -1.39
CA PHE A 651 -1.08 -45.15 -2.39
C PHE A 651 -0.52 -45.18 -3.84
N PHE A 652 0.55 -44.44 -4.13
CA PHE A 652 1.08 -44.33 -5.49
C PHE A 652 1.74 -45.62 -6.02
N GLU A 653 2.14 -46.55 -5.15
CA GLU A 653 2.65 -47.88 -5.55
C GLU A 653 1.52 -48.80 -6.05
N GLU A 654 0.30 -48.66 -5.53
CA GLU A 654 -0.86 -49.49 -5.87
C GLU A 654 -1.81 -48.84 -6.88
N ALA A 655 -1.89 -47.51 -6.91
CA ALA A 655 -2.83 -46.74 -7.71
C ALA A 655 -2.57 -46.83 -9.23
N SER A 656 -3.67 -46.93 -10.00
CA SER A 656 -3.62 -46.81 -11.47
C SER A 656 -3.27 -45.39 -11.92
N THR A 657 -3.02 -45.19 -13.22
CA THR A 657 -2.78 -43.84 -13.75
C THR A 657 -3.98 -42.93 -13.52
N LEU A 658 -5.20 -43.47 -13.71
CA LEU A 658 -6.45 -42.72 -13.51
C LEU A 658 -6.64 -42.34 -12.04
N ASP A 659 -6.40 -43.27 -11.11
CA ASP A 659 -6.52 -43.00 -9.66
C ASP A 659 -5.55 -41.88 -9.22
N LYS A 660 -4.35 -41.83 -9.79
CA LYS A 660 -3.35 -40.78 -9.50
C LYS A 660 -3.81 -39.42 -10.00
N LEU A 661 -4.42 -39.34 -11.18
CA LEU A 661 -4.95 -38.09 -11.72
C LEU A 661 -6.12 -37.55 -10.88
N VAL A 662 -7.01 -38.45 -10.43
CA VAL A 662 -8.09 -38.11 -9.49
C VAL A 662 -7.50 -37.56 -8.20
N PHE A 663 -6.53 -38.27 -7.61
CA PHE A 663 -5.83 -37.84 -6.41
C PHE A 663 -5.24 -36.42 -6.53
N PHE A 664 -4.65 -36.06 -7.67
CA PHE A 664 -4.07 -34.73 -7.86
C PHE A 664 -5.10 -33.60 -7.86
N ARG A 665 -6.34 -33.85 -8.29
CA ARG A 665 -7.41 -32.84 -8.23
C ARG A 665 -8.04 -32.80 -6.85
N ASP A 666 -8.44 -33.94 -6.32
CA ASP A 666 -9.13 -34.01 -5.04
C ASP A 666 -8.21 -33.56 -3.90
N GLY A 667 -6.93 -33.94 -3.94
CA GLY A 667 -5.96 -33.48 -2.95
C GLY A 667 -5.66 -31.98 -3.04
N GLN A 668 -5.80 -31.35 -4.22
CA GLN A 668 -5.70 -29.89 -4.36
C GLN A 668 -6.96 -29.23 -3.80
N TYR A 669 -8.14 -29.78 -4.09
CA TYR A 669 -9.42 -29.33 -3.56
C TYR A 669 -9.45 -29.33 -2.01
N TYR A 670 -8.86 -30.36 -1.39
CA TYR A 670 -8.70 -30.46 0.07
C TYR A 670 -7.43 -29.82 0.64
N TYR A 671 -6.68 -29.05 -0.16
CA TYR A 671 -5.48 -28.33 0.27
C TYR A 671 -4.36 -29.20 0.90
N LEU A 672 -4.25 -30.46 0.49
CA LEU A 672 -3.53 -31.52 1.21
C LEU A 672 -2.00 -31.34 1.35
N TRP A 673 -1.37 -30.57 0.47
CA TRP A 673 0.10 -30.43 0.40
C TRP A 673 0.62 -28.98 0.41
N HIS A 674 -0.26 -27.98 0.56
CA HIS A 674 0.13 -26.57 0.39
C HIS A 674 1.26 -26.13 1.32
N ASP A 675 1.29 -26.61 2.58
CA ASP A 675 2.34 -26.27 3.55
C ASP A 675 3.39 -27.39 3.73
N ASN A 676 3.40 -28.37 2.83
CA ASN A 676 4.24 -29.56 2.97
C ASN A 676 5.19 -29.73 1.78
N SER A 677 6.29 -28.97 1.81
CA SER A 677 7.36 -29.02 0.80
C SER A 677 7.90 -30.43 0.49
N LYS A 678 7.85 -31.37 1.45
CA LYS A 678 8.25 -32.77 1.24
C LYS A 678 7.21 -33.57 0.46
N ALA A 679 5.93 -33.32 0.70
CA ALA A 679 4.84 -33.89 -0.09
C ALA A 679 4.89 -33.34 -1.52
N ILE A 680 5.00 -32.02 -1.69
CA ILE A 680 5.16 -31.37 -3.00
C ILE A 680 6.31 -32.00 -3.78
N ALA A 681 7.51 -32.11 -3.18
CA ALA A 681 8.66 -32.69 -3.85
C ALA A 681 8.42 -34.15 -4.31
N TYR A 682 7.74 -34.96 -3.51
CA TYR A 682 7.38 -36.33 -3.89
C TYR A 682 6.35 -36.36 -5.03
N LEU A 683 5.31 -35.53 -4.93
CA LEU A 683 4.26 -35.43 -5.94
C LEU A 683 4.81 -34.93 -7.28
N GLN A 684 5.78 -34.01 -7.27
CA GLN A 684 6.52 -33.59 -8.46
C GLN A 684 7.29 -34.75 -9.11
N GLU A 685 7.91 -35.64 -8.33
CA GLU A 685 8.57 -36.84 -8.84
C GLU A 685 7.55 -37.77 -9.52
N GLN A 686 6.36 -37.93 -8.94
CA GLN A 686 5.29 -38.76 -9.50
C GLN A 686 4.73 -38.19 -10.81
N LEU A 687 4.44 -36.89 -10.86
CA LEU A 687 3.97 -36.21 -12.08
C LEU A 687 5.00 -36.34 -13.21
N LYS A 688 6.29 -36.14 -12.93
CA LYS A 688 7.38 -36.35 -13.91
C LYS A 688 7.46 -37.80 -14.37
N ALA A 689 7.28 -38.78 -13.48
CA ALA A 689 7.26 -40.19 -13.86
C ALA A 689 6.07 -40.53 -14.77
N MET A 690 4.97 -39.77 -14.69
CA MET A 690 3.79 -39.87 -15.55
C MET A 690 3.94 -39.10 -16.88
N GLY A 691 5.03 -38.34 -17.08
CA GLY A 691 5.22 -37.48 -18.26
C GLY A 691 4.38 -36.19 -18.23
N LEU A 692 4.11 -35.69 -17.02
CA LEU A 692 3.34 -34.46 -16.75
C LEU A 692 4.28 -33.37 -16.21
N GLU A 693 5.29 -33.00 -17.00
CA GLU A 693 6.32 -32.04 -16.58
C GLU A 693 5.75 -30.64 -16.28
N ASP A 694 4.73 -30.21 -17.02
CA ASP A 694 4.14 -28.88 -16.86
C ASP A 694 3.35 -28.80 -15.55
N GLU A 695 2.55 -29.81 -15.23
CA GLU A 695 1.81 -29.92 -13.97
C GLU A 695 2.78 -30.11 -12.79
N ALA A 696 3.88 -30.83 -12.98
CA ALA A 696 4.94 -30.95 -11.96
C ALA A 696 5.60 -29.61 -11.64
N ASN A 697 5.63 -28.66 -12.58
CA ASN A 697 6.11 -27.31 -12.28
C ASN A 697 5.05 -26.51 -11.51
N ARG A 698 3.77 -26.67 -11.85
CA ARG A 698 2.65 -25.91 -11.27
C ARG A 698 2.28 -26.35 -9.84
N ILE A 699 2.45 -27.62 -9.48
CA ILE A 699 2.07 -28.13 -8.14
C ILE A 699 2.84 -27.47 -6.98
N ALA A 700 3.94 -26.79 -7.25
CA ALA A 700 4.67 -26.01 -6.26
C ALA A 700 4.11 -24.58 -6.06
N TYR A 701 3.02 -24.23 -6.76
CA TYR A 701 2.42 -22.90 -6.77
C TYR A 701 0.93 -22.91 -6.35
N PRO A 702 0.45 -21.88 -5.61
CA PRO A 702 1.24 -20.79 -5.06
C PRO A 702 2.32 -21.31 -4.10
N GLU A 703 3.45 -20.60 -4.03
CA GLU A 703 4.50 -20.99 -3.08
C GLU A 703 3.85 -21.02 -1.69
N PRO A 704 4.15 -22.03 -0.85
CA PRO A 704 3.60 -22.09 0.50
C PRO A 704 3.77 -20.73 1.14
N TYR A 705 2.67 -20.14 1.62
CA TYR A 705 2.81 -18.99 2.48
C TYR A 705 3.65 -19.49 3.66
N GLU A 706 4.91 -19.05 3.76
CA GLU A 706 5.59 -19.04 5.05
C GLU A 706 4.79 -18.04 5.90
N TYR A 707 3.65 -18.48 6.45
CA TYR A 707 3.11 -17.91 7.65
C TYR A 707 4.26 -18.03 8.64
N ASP A 708 4.97 -16.92 8.86
CA ASP A 708 5.69 -16.75 10.10
C ASP A 708 4.61 -16.99 11.17
N ASP A 709 4.68 -18.13 11.89
CA ASP A 709 3.78 -18.59 12.97
C ASP A 709 3.57 -17.54 14.10
N GLU A 710 4.08 -16.32 13.94
CA GLU A 710 3.99 -15.19 14.85
C GLU A 710 2.60 -14.53 14.90
N TYR A 711 1.66 -14.84 13.98
CA TYR A 711 0.40 -14.09 13.85
C TYR A 711 -0.92 -14.89 13.96
N GLY A 712 -0.92 -16.22 13.83
CA GLY A 712 -2.16 -17.03 13.88
C GLY A 712 -2.86 -16.99 15.24
N ALA A 713 -2.09 -16.97 16.33
CA ALA A 713 -2.63 -17.00 17.69
C ALA A 713 -3.33 -15.69 18.13
N ASP A 714 -3.01 -14.56 17.52
CA ASP A 714 -3.60 -13.26 17.88
C ASP A 714 -4.94 -13.02 17.14
N TYR A 715 -5.17 -13.67 16.00
CA TYR A 715 -6.38 -13.45 15.20
C TYR A 715 -7.62 -14.14 15.79
N GLU A 716 -7.52 -15.38 16.27
CA GLU A 716 -8.60 -16.04 17.00
C GLU A 716 -8.94 -15.30 18.30
N ALA A 717 -7.91 -14.84 19.04
CA ALA A 717 -8.10 -14.08 20.27
C ALA A 717 -8.75 -12.71 20.04
N LEU A 718 -8.48 -12.06 18.91
CA LEU A 718 -9.13 -10.81 18.51
C LEU A 718 -10.55 -11.05 17.99
N TYR A 719 -10.80 -12.14 17.27
CA TYR A 719 -12.14 -12.47 16.75
C TYR A 719 -13.10 -12.83 17.89
N GLU A 720 -12.69 -13.65 18.86
CA GLU A 720 -13.47 -13.90 20.09
C GLU A 720 -13.69 -12.61 20.91
N TYR A 721 -12.72 -11.70 20.94
CA TYR A 721 -12.83 -10.44 21.69
C TYR A 721 -13.82 -9.44 21.06
N TYR A 722 -13.93 -9.40 19.73
CA TYR A 722 -14.80 -8.45 19.03
C TYR A 722 -16.17 -9.00 18.64
N PHE A 723 -16.30 -10.30 18.43
CA PHE A 723 -17.50 -10.92 17.84
C PHE A 723 -18.09 -12.07 18.67
N GLY A 724 -17.49 -12.41 19.81
CA GLY A 724 -18.02 -13.42 20.73
C GLY A 724 -19.22 -12.92 21.55
N SER A 725 -20.43 -13.32 21.16
CA SER A 725 -21.58 -13.48 22.06
C SER A 725 -22.47 -14.62 21.63
#